data_AF-A0A1I7I1D5-F1
#
_entry.id   AF-A0A1I7I1D5-F1
#
_cell.length_a   1.000
_cell.length_b   1.000
_cell.length_c   1.000
_cell.angle_alpha   90.00
_cell.angle_beta   90.00
_cell.angle_gamma   90.00
#
_symmetry.space_group_name_H-M   'P 1'
#
loop_
_entity.id
_entity.type
_entity.pdbx_description
1 polymer ?
#
loop_
_entity_poly.entity_id
_entity_poly.type
_entity_poly.pdbx_seq_one_letter_code
_entity_poly.pdbx_strand_id
1 'polypeptide(L)'
;MKTIIKRIVVITMAFFMSIFGITIQDKTYVKAEEKSNPSTLWVIGDSTVSAFNDTYYYPRYGYGTQLQQYFNIDNFKVENLALSGRSSKSYIEDAEYKTLKDGMKAGDYLIIGFGHNDEKTEVSRYTNPNGSYEDEGSFANSLYKNYIEPATKVGCKVVLCTPIVRRTADGNWTNANLHVTSTAGEFEGGDYAEAIRKLGKELDIPVIDMTSLTKSLYDKLGPSETLNLHAWTSSDPSSVDNTHTNIWGGRYNAYLVAKTVKELNVDTLSDAVLTDKIANAPIKADNLVKNPDYVEVVYDSNLKDSEMWQDFGIWKGTVFGNVGGVISKDNFSLGSDADGNMNIAVSGNKGKIASTVDGIAMYYYKVPSSSTFTLTAKAKINSITKNNQVSFGLMARDDMYIDENITSTMGDYVAAAPLNITTAGAWNCFARKSGVLTQGGTISNTSLEPGSIVDLKIQSNSDGYACTFGNEEAITGGFDFALTKVDSKNVYVGMFAARNADVTFSDIKLVVDGKEVTASLANEPEMPKDDVNKGEETEVPKDDVNKDEETETPKDDGNKGEETETPKDDVNKVEEVEASNDNVDNAKKTEAPKNNKNNEQVISNNSNKSVKTADPAMIIGYIMILAFCATALASSRKKAKK
;
A
#
# COMPACT_ATOMS: atom_id res chain seq x y z
N MET A 1 8.16 5.51 65.91
CA MET A 1 6.75 5.98 65.89
C MET A 1 5.87 5.16 64.93
N LYS A 2 6.24 4.96 63.64
CA LYS A 2 5.47 4.14 62.68
C LYS A 2 5.24 2.68 63.11
N THR A 3 6.21 2.04 63.76
CA THR A 3 6.09 0.65 64.28
C THR A 3 5.17 0.53 65.49
N ILE A 4 5.11 1.58 66.32
CA ILE A 4 4.25 1.65 67.50
C ILE A 4 2.80 1.91 67.07
N ILE A 5 2.59 2.77 66.06
CA ILE A 5 1.26 3.02 65.47
C ILE A 5 0.71 1.75 64.81
N LYS A 6 1.52 0.99 64.06
CA LYS A 6 1.11 -0.31 63.51
C LYS A 6 0.70 -1.32 64.60
N ARG A 7 1.46 -1.40 65.70
CA ARG A 7 1.12 -2.31 66.81
C ARG A 7 -0.15 -1.87 67.56
N ILE A 8 -0.36 -0.57 67.76
CA ILE A 8 -1.57 -0.07 68.42
C ILE A 8 -2.81 -0.34 67.57
N VAL A 9 -2.75 -0.13 66.25
CA VAL A 9 -3.87 -0.39 65.32
C VAL A 9 -4.26 -1.86 65.30
N VAL A 10 -3.27 -2.77 65.25
CA VAL A 10 -3.49 -4.22 65.28
C VAL A 10 -4.07 -4.68 66.62
N ILE A 11 -3.59 -4.12 67.75
CA ILE A 11 -4.12 -4.45 69.08
C ILE A 11 -5.55 -3.91 69.26
N THR A 12 -5.87 -2.73 68.73
CA THR A 12 -7.25 -2.20 68.77
C THR A 12 -8.22 -2.96 67.88
N MET A 13 -7.79 -3.48 66.72
CA MET A 13 -8.63 -4.36 65.88
C MET A 13 -8.86 -5.72 66.54
N ALA A 14 -7.84 -6.30 67.18
CA ALA A 14 -7.97 -7.56 67.89
C ALA A 14 -8.90 -7.46 69.12
N PHE A 15 -8.87 -6.33 69.85
CA PHE A 15 -9.76 -6.08 70.98
C PHE A 15 -11.22 -5.85 70.54
N PHE A 16 -11.45 -5.24 69.37
CA PHE A 16 -12.78 -5.09 68.78
C PHE A 16 -13.36 -6.43 68.29
N MET A 17 -12.53 -7.31 67.72
CA MET A 17 -12.97 -8.64 67.27
C MET A 17 -13.32 -9.59 68.42
N SER A 18 -12.67 -9.44 69.59
CA SER A 18 -12.94 -10.23 70.80
C SER A 18 -14.29 -9.91 71.44
N ILE A 19 -14.83 -8.69 71.29
CA ILE A 19 -16.07 -8.26 71.94
C ILE A 19 -17.31 -8.70 71.15
N PHE A 20 -17.16 -8.99 69.84
CA PHE A 20 -18.27 -9.32 68.94
C PHE A 20 -18.35 -10.79 68.51
N GLY A 21 -17.49 -11.67 69.04
CA GLY A 21 -17.60 -13.12 68.79
C GLY A 21 -17.55 -13.53 67.32
N ILE A 22 -16.82 -12.78 66.48
CA ILE A 22 -16.71 -13.10 65.05
C ILE A 22 -15.55 -14.07 64.86
N THR A 23 -15.88 -15.36 64.75
CA THR A 23 -14.95 -16.40 64.31
C THR A 23 -14.71 -16.22 62.81
N ILE A 24 -13.50 -15.82 62.42
CA ILE A 24 -13.10 -15.79 61.00
C ILE A 24 -12.80 -17.24 60.61
N GLN A 25 -13.71 -17.88 59.85
CA GLN A 25 -13.33 -19.02 59.03
C GLN A 25 -12.31 -18.54 58.00
N ASP A 26 -11.20 -19.26 57.86
CA ASP A 26 -10.18 -19.06 56.82
C ASP A 26 -10.85 -18.92 55.44
N LYS A 27 -11.05 -17.68 55.02
CA LYS A 27 -11.29 -17.35 53.62
C LYS A 27 -9.93 -16.97 53.05
N THR A 28 -9.37 -17.90 52.29
CA THR A 28 -8.30 -17.65 51.35
C THR A 28 -8.63 -16.37 50.57
N TYR A 29 -7.84 -15.32 50.79
CA TYR A 29 -7.87 -14.14 49.95
C TYR A 29 -7.34 -14.55 48.57
N VAL A 30 -8.26 -14.89 47.66
CA VAL A 30 -7.95 -14.93 46.23
C VAL A 30 -7.62 -13.50 45.85
N LYS A 31 -6.35 -13.23 45.56
CA LYS A 31 -5.90 -11.99 44.96
C LYS A 31 -6.68 -11.85 43.65
N ALA A 32 -7.53 -10.83 43.52
CA ALA A 32 -8.11 -10.49 42.24
C ALA A 32 -6.94 -10.29 41.26
N GLU A 33 -6.88 -11.10 40.21
CA GLU A 33 -5.96 -10.86 39.11
C GLU A 33 -6.27 -9.45 38.58
N GLU A 34 -5.31 -8.54 38.68
CA GLU A 34 -5.38 -7.32 37.90
C GLU A 34 -5.53 -7.78 36.45
N LYS A 35 -6.66 -7.45 35.80
CA LYS A 35 -6.79 -7.63 34.35
C LYS A 35 -5.59 -6.90 33.73
N SER A 36 -4.59 -7.64 33.29
CA SER A 36 -3.49 -7.09 32.51
C SER A 36 -4.12 -6.42 31.30
N ASN A 37 -3.68 -5.21 30.95
CA ASN A 37 -4.09 -4.62 29.69
C ASN A 37 -3.80 -5.62 28.55
N PRO A 38 -4.72 -5.79 27.59
CA PRO A 38 -4.52 -6.75 26.51
C PRO A 38 -3.23 -6.42 25.76
N SER A 39 -2.45 -7.45 25.43
CA SER A 39 -1.26 -7.32 24.59
C SER A 39 -1.65 -6.74 23.24
N THR A 40 -0.77 -5.93 22.64
CA THR A 40 -1.01 -5.37 21.31
C THR A 40 -0.26 -6.19 20.28
N LEU A 41 -0.96 -6.61 19.22
CA LEU A 41 -0.36 -7.11 18.00
C LEU A 41 -0.26 -5.94 17.03
N TRP A 42 0.94 -5.35 16.95
CA TRP A 42 1.28 -4.32 15.99
C TRP A 42 1.48 -4.96 14.62
N VAL A 43 0.91 -4.35 13.58
CA VAL A 43 1.02 -4.85 12.20
C VAL A 43 1.49 -3.70 11.33
N ILE A 44 2.65 -3.88 10.70
CA ILE A 44 3.21 -2.93 9.74
C ILE A 44 3.49 -3.62 8.41
N GLY A 45 3.51 -2.84 7.35
CA GLY A 45 3.73 -3.35 6.01
C GLY A 45 3.29 -2.36 4.95
N ASP A 46 3.22 -2.87 3.73
CA ASP A 46 2.85 -2.12 2.54
C ASP A 46 1.33 -2.14 2.24
N SER A 47 0.97 -1.87 0.98
CA SER A 47 -0.40 -1.81 0.49
C SER A 47 -1.15 -3.13 0.68
N THR A 48 -0.47 -4.28 0.62
CA THR A 48 -1.07 -5.61 0.80
C THR A 48 -1.48 -5.91 2.25
N VAL A 49 -1.03 -5.07 3.18
CA VAL A 49 -1.32 -5.16 4.63
C VAL A 49 -2.25 -4.01 5.08
N SER A 50 -2.17 -2.86 4.44
CA SER A 50 -2.82 -1.60 4.81
C SER A 50 -4.35 -1.56 4.67
N ALA A 51 -4.97 -0.53 5.25
CA ALA A 51 -6.37 -0.21 5.06
C ALA A 51 -6.59 0.68 3.82
N PHE A 52 -7.75 0.53 3.19
CA PHE A 52 -8.18 1.35 2.04
C PHE A 52 -9.60 1.88 2.24
N ASN A 53 -9.94 2.92 1.48
CA ASN A 53 -11.29 3.50 1.41
C ASN A 53 -11.69 3.73 -0.07
N ASP A 54 -11.47 2.71 -0.90
CA ASP A 54 -11.76 2.79 -2.34
C ASP A 54 -13.24 2.56 -2.63
N THR A 55 -13.74 3.20 -3.69
CA THR A 55 -15.11 3.03 -4.18
C THR A 55 -15.20 2.02 -5.33
N TYR A 56 -14.29 1.05 -5.39
CA TYR A 56 -14.22 0.04 -6.45
C TYR A 56 -15.41 -0.93 -6.38
N TYR A 57 -15.64 -1.70 -7.46
CA TYR A 57 -16.65 -2.76 -7.49
C TYR A 57 -16.38 -3.83 -6.42
N TYR A 58 -15.13 -4.33 -6.39
CA TYR A 58 -14.56 -5.03 -5.25
C TYR A 58 -13.40 -4.19 -4.67
N PRO A 59 -13.60 -3.50 -3.52
CA PRO A 59 -12.58 -2.66 -2.89
C PRO A 59 -11.34 -3.43 -2.46
N ARG A 60 -10.20 -2.73 -2.38
CA ARG A 60 -8.96 -3.28 -1.86
C ARG A 60 -9.03 -3.45 -0.34
N TYR A 61 -8.46 -4.54 0.15
CA TYR A 61 -8.29 -4.84 1.57
C TYR A 61 -6.93 -5.47 1.78
N GLY A 62 -6.08 -4.82 2.57
CA GLY A 62 -4.88 -5.47 3.09
C GLY A 62 -5.23 -6.43 4.22
N TYR A 63 -4.51 -7.56 4.30
CA TYR A 63 -4.84 -8.62 5.25
C TYR A 63 -4.70 -8.19 6.71
N GLY A 64 -3.87 -7.17 7.00
CA GLY A 64 -3.74 -6.58 8.34
C GLY A 64 -5.06 -6.09 8.92
N THR A 65 -5.98 -5.62 8.07
CA THR A 65 -7.32 -5.17 8.48
C THR A 65 -8.24 -6.31 8.92
N GLN A 66 -7.90 -7.55 8.57
CA GLN A 66 -8.74 -8.73 8.83
C GLN A 66 -8.23 -9.58 10.02
N LEU A 67 -7.00 -9.35 10.48
CA LEU A 67 -6.34 -10.18 11.50
C LEU A 67 -7.13 -10.27 12.81
N GLN A 68 -7.71 -9.18 13.32
CA GLN A 68 -8.43 -9.17 14.60
C GLN A 68 -9.52 -10.25 14.71
N GLN A 69 -10.10 -10.68 13.58
CA GLN A 69 -11.15 -11.70 13.54
C GLN A 69 -10.66 -13.10 13.94
N TYR A 70 -9.35 -13.32 13.92
CA TYR A 70 -8.71 -14.60 14.23
C TYR A 70 -8.02 -14.62 15.60
N PHE A 71 -8.01 -13.49 16.32
CA PHE A 71 -7.39 -13.38 17.65
C PHE A 71 -8.40 -12.99 18.72
N ASN A 72 -8.26 -13.56 19.92
CA ASN A 72 -9.14 -13.29 21.04
C ASN A 72 -9.01 -11.84 21.53
N ILE A 73 -10.09 -11.06 21.35
CA ILE A 73 -10.16 -9.63 21.69
C ILE A 73 -10.06 -9.31 23.18
N ASP A 74 -10.38 -10.26 24.06
CA ASP A 74 -10.26 -10.06 25.50
C ASP A 74 -8.79 -9.98 25.96
N ASN A 75 -7.89 -10.59 25.19
CA ASN A 75 -6.47 -10.71 25.51
C ASN A 75 -5.56 -9.93 24.54
N PHE A 76 -6.02 -9.67 23.31
CA PHE A 76 -5.22 -9.04 22.26
C PHE A 76 -5.98 -8.00 21.44
N LYS A 77 -5.36 -6.83 21.27
CA LYS A 77 -5.78 -5.80 20.30
C LYS A 77 -4.85 -5.84 19.10
N VAL A 78 -5.39 -5.94 17.90
CA VAL A 78 -4.64 -5.75 16.66
C VAL A 78 -4.64 -4.26 16.30
N GLU A 79 -3.45 -3.69 16.16
CA GLU A 79 -3.24 -2.32 15.69
C GLU A 79 -2.53 -2.36 14.33
N ASN A 80 -3.30 -2.15 13.26
CA ASN A 80 -2.75 -2.12 11.90
C ASN A 80 -2.30 -0.71 11.54
N LEU A 81 -0.99 -0.54 11.42
CA LEU A 81 -0.32 0.70 11.03
C LEU A 81 0.30 0.61 9.64
N ALA A 82 0.04 -0.46 8.88
CA ALA A 82 0.56 -0.59 7.52
C ALA A 82 0.04 0.52 6.59
N LEU A 83 0.91 0.96 5.67
CA LEU A 83 0.65 2.09 4.77
C LEU A 83 0.92 1.70 3.31
N SER A 84 0.00 2.09 2.43
CA SER A 84 0.13 1.86 0.99
C SER A 84 1.35 2.56 0.40
N GLY A 85 2.08 1.88 -0.48
CA GLY A 85 3.23 2.43 -1.23
C GLY A 85 4.52 2.58 -0.41
N ARG A 86 4.56 2.09 0.83
CA ARG A 86 5.76 2.12 1.69
C ARG A 86 6.59 0.86 1.58
N SER A 87 7.90 1.04 1.70
CA SER A 87 8.93 0.01 1.81
C SER A 87 9.50 -0.04 3.23
N SER A 88 10.29 -1.06 3.55
CA SER A 88 10.97 -1.15 4.85
C SER A 88 11.85 0.07 5.16
N LYS A 89 12.36 0.73 4.10
CA LYS A 89 13.17 1.95 4.18
C LYS A 89 12.33 3.22 4.32
N SER A 90 11.28 3.38 3.52
CA SER A 90 10.53 4.65 3.46
C SER A 90 9.51 4.84 4.58
N TYR A 91 8.99 3.76 5.15
CA TYR A 91 7.97 3.82 6.21
C TYR A 91 8.43 4.56 7.48
N ILE A 92 9.74 4.65 7.73
CA ILE A 92 10.28 5.27 8.95
C ILE A 92 10.04 6.78 9.03
N GLU A 93 9.71 7.42 7.91
CA GLU A 93 9.44 8.85 7.81
C GLU A 93 7.98 9.20 8.17
N ASP A 94 7.09 8.21 8.24
CA ASP A 94 5.67 8.40 8.53
C ASP A 94 5.35 8.50 10.04
N ALA A 95 4.24 9.15 10.38
CA ALA A 95 3.81 9.34 11.77
C ALA A 95 3.44 8.00 12.46
N GLU A 96 3.02 7.02 11.66
CA GLU A 96 2.69 5.66 12.05
C GLU A 96 3.91 4.92 12.61
N TYR A 97 5.11 5.14 12.05
CA TYR A 97 6.34 4.59 12.61
C TYR A 97 6.67 5.17 14.00
N LYS A 98 6.43 6.46 14.19
CA LYS A 98 6.54 7.07 15.52
C LYS A 98 5.54 6.47 16.50
N THR A 99 4.29 6.28 16.06
CA THR A 99 3.24 5.64 16.87
C THR A 99 3.62 4.23 17.28
N LEU A 100 4.19 3.44 16.36
CA LEU A 100 4.72 2.11 16.64
C LEU A 100 5.81 2.16 17.71
N LYS A 101 6.86 2.95 17.50
CA LYS A 101 8.01 3.02 18.42
C LYS A 101 7.63 3.46 19.83
N ASP A 102 6.74 4.43 19.95
CA ASP A 102 6.30 4.94 21.24
C ASP A 102 5.29 4.00 21.94
N GLY A 103 4.61 3.14 21.17
CA GLY A 103 3.54 2.26 21.65
C GLY A 103 3.97 0.86 22.05
N MET A 104 5.01 0.31 21.40
CA MET A 104 5.51 -1.05 21.68
C MET A 104 6.02 -1.19 23.12
N LYS A 105 5.70 -2.33 23.75
CA LYS A 105 6.12 -2.67 25.12
C LYS A 105 6.30 -4.18 25.29
N ALA A 106 6.86 -4.57 26.43
CA ALA A 106 7.06 -5.96 26.77
C ALA A 106 5.73 -6.74 26.78
N GLY A 107 5.71 -7.89 26.10
CA GLY A 107 4.52 -8.72 25.95
C GLY A 107 3.64 -8.41 24.73
N ASP A 108 3.97 -7.37 23.97
CA ASP A 108 3.38 -7.12 22.65
C ASP A 108 4.08 -7.96 21.57
N TYR A 109 3.46 -8.01 20.40
CA TYR A 109 3.97 -8.65 19.20
C TYR A 109 3.97 -7.66 18.02
N LEU A 110 4.89 -7.83 17.09
CA LEU A 110 5.02 -7.06 15.85
C LEU A 110 5.07 -8.01 14.65
N ILE A 111 4.10 -7.90 13.76
CA ILE A 111 4.13 -8.51 12.42
C ILE A 111 4.66 -7.49 11.42
N ILE A 112 5.65 -7.89 10.62
CA ILE A 112 6.28 -7.06 9.57
C ILE A 112 6.05 -7.72 8.21
N GLY A 113 5.34 -7.04 7.31
CA GLY A 113 5.07 -7.50 5.93
C GLY A 113 5.46 -6.47 4.88
N PHE A 114 6.75 -6.41 4.55
CA PHE A 114 7.31 -5.56 3.49
C PHE A 114 7.92 -6.41 2.35
N GLY A 115 8.30 -5.77 1.25
CA GLY A 115 8.92 -6.41 0.09
C GLY A 115 8.41 -5.86 -1.25
N HIS A 116 7.11 -5.60 -1.38
CA HIS A 116 6.51 -5.15 -2.66
C HIS A 116 7.06 -3.80 -3.15
N ASN A 117 7.43 -2.92 -2.24
CA ASN A 117 7.95 -1.58 -2.57
C ASN A 117 9.46 -1.45 -2.41
N ASP A 118 10.07 -2.38 -1.66
CA ASP A 118 11.52 -2.47 -1.51
C ASP A 118 12.18 -2.88 -2.85
N GLU A 119 11.47 -3.66 -3.66
CA GLU A 119 11.89 -4.09 -5.00
C GLU A 119 11.81 -2.99 -6.08
N LYS A 120 11.28 -1.80 -5.75
CA LYS A 120 11.14 -0.70 -6.70
C LYS A 120 12.48 -0.01 -6.93
N THR A 121 12.75 0.37 -8.17
CA THR A 121 13.99 1.04 -8.60
C THR A 121 13.98 2.53 -8.26
N GLU A 122 13.82 2.85 -6.98
CA GLU A 122 13.75 4.21 -6.44
C GLU A 122 14.62 4.33 -5.20
N VAL A 123 15.59 5.25 -5.20
CA VAL A 123 16.56 5.40 -4.11
C VAL A 123 15.87 5.54 -2.74
N SER A 124 14.79 6.29 -2.66
CA SER A 124 14.03 6.51 -1.42
C SER A 124 13.33 5.26 -0.86
N ARG A 125 13.10 4.23 -1.68
CA ARG A 125 12.35 3.01 -1.28
C ARG A 125 13.14 1.73 -1.39
N TYR A 126 14.05 1.66 -2.35
CA TYR A 126 14.88 0.50 -2.65
C TYR A 126 15.75 0.09 -1.46
N THR A 127 15.85 -1.21 -1.27
CA THR A 127 16.85 -1.87 -0.41
C THR A 127 17.41 -3.05 -1.15
N ASN A 128 18.72 -3.31 -1.05
CA ASN A 128 19.32 -4.42 -1.78
C ASN A 128 18.76 -5.76 -1.26
N PRO A 129 18.13 -6.62 -2.09
CA PRO A 129 17.63 -7.92 -1.63
C PRO A 129 18.76 -8.89 -1.25
N ASN A 130 20.00 -8.58 -1.62
CA ASN A 130 21.19 -9.33 -1.28
C ASN A 130 21.86 -8.76 -0.02
N GLY A 131 22.59 -9.63 0.69
CA GLY A 131 23.28 -9.27 1.93
C GLY A 131 22.54 -9.72 3.19
N SER A 132 23.25 -9.61 4.31
CA SER A 132 22.82 -9.94 5.66
C SER A 132 22.25 -8.71 6.38
N TYR A 133 21.75 -8.90 7.61
CA TYR A 133 21.30 -7.79 8.45
C TYR A 133 22.43 -6.87 8.94
N GLU A 134 23.69 -7.23 8.71
CA GLU A 134 24.87 -6.41 9.04
C GLU A 134 25.27 -5.48 7.89
N ASP A 135 24.87 -5.81 6.66
CA ASP A 135 25.25 -5.07 5.45
C ASP A 135 24.35 -3.84 5.25
N GLU A 136 24.90 -2.65 5.45
CA GLU A 136 24.16 -1.39 5.30
C GLU A 136 23.55 -1.26 3.89
N GLY A 137 22.26 -0.90 3.83
CA GLY A 137 21.52 -0.79 2.58
C GLY A 137 20.86 -2.08 2.10
N SER A 138 21.15 -3.24 2.71
CA SER A 138 20.42 -4.47 2.44
C SER A 138 18.99 -4.42 3.01
N PHE A 139 18.09 -5.20 2.41
CA PHE A 139 16.72 -5.36 2.88
C PHE A 139 16.69 -5.97 4.28
N ALA A 140 17.53 -6.97 4.53
CA ALA A 140 17.66 -7.59 5.84
C ALA A 140 18.12 -6.58 6.91
N ASN A 141 19.07 -5.70 6.58
CA ASN A 141 19.56 -4.65 7.48
C ASN A 141 18.48 -3.60 7.76
N SER A 142 17.74 -3.19 6.72
CA SER A 142 16.59 -2.29 6.88
C SER A 142 15.54 -2.87 7.83
N LEU A 143 15.12 -4.12 7.64
CA LEU A 143 14.18 -4.81 8.54
C LEU A 143 14.73 -4.86 9.98
N TYR A 144 16.01 -5.19 10.13
CA TYR A 144 16.64 -5.34 11.43
C TYR A 144 16.77 -4.01 12.18
N LYS A 145 17.42 -3.02 11.58
CA LYS A 145 17.74 -1.74 12.23
C LYS A 145 16.50 -0.91 12.51
N ASN A 146 15.54 -0.91 11.58
CA ASN A 146 14.36 -0.05 11.70
C ASN A 146 13.28 -0.66 12.60
N TYR A 147 13.18 -1.99 12.71
CA TYR A 147 12.03 -2.63 13.35
C TYR A 147 12.40 -3.71 14.37
N ILE A 148 13.23 -4.69 14.00
CA ILE A 148 13.54 -5.83 14.88
C ILE A 148 14.32 -5.38 16.12
N GLU A 149 15.40 -4.62 15.92
CA GLU A 149 16.26 -4.15 17.02
C GLU A 149 15.50 -3.21 17.99
N PRO A 150 14.70 -2.22 17.54
CA PRO A 150 13.86 -1.43 18.43
C PRO A 150 12.78 -2.23 19.17
N ALA A 151 12.09 -3.16 18.51
CA ALA A 151 11.04 -3.97 19.12
C ALA A 151 11.59 -4.88 20.23
N THR A 152 12.69 -5.59 19.92
CA THR A 152 13.33 -6.51 20.88
C THR A 152 13.88 -5.78 22.11
N LYS A 153 14.44 -4.57 21.94
CA LYS A 153 14.92 -3.71 23.05
C LYS A 153 13.84 -3.38 24.09
N VAL A 154 12.58 -3.29 23.67
CA VAL A 154 11.44 -3.01 24.56
C VAL A 154 10.67 -4.28 24.97
N GLY A 155 11.14 -5.47 24.57
CA GLY A 155 10.51 -6.75 24.86
C GLY A 155 9.27 -7.07 24.00
N CYS A 156 9.08 -6.36 22.89
CA CYS A 156 8.08 -6.70 21.87
C CYS A 156 8.65 -7.80 20.96
N LYS A 157 7.92 -8.91 20.81
CA LYS A 157 8.35 -10.05 19.98
C LYS A 157 8.03 -9.82 18.52
N VAL A 158 8.86 -10.31 17.61
CA VAL A 158 8.71 -10.07 16.16
C VAL A 158 8.30 -11.36 15.45
N VAL A 159 7.47 -11.20 14.42
CA VAL A 159 7.14 -12.23 13.42
C VAL A 159 7.31 -11.60 12.04
N LEU A 160 8.06 -12.26 11.16
CA LEU A 160 8.26 -11.78 9.79
C LEU A 160 7.25 -12.45 8.85
N CYS A 161 6.75 -11.70 7.87
CA CYS A 161 5.95 -12.22 6.76
C CYS A 161 6.65 -11.91 5.45
N THR A 162 6.80 -12.91 4.58
CA THR A 162 7.21 -12.66 3.18
C THR A 162 6.09 -11.92 2.42
N PRO A 163 6.38 -11.24 1.30
CA PRO A 163 5.34 -10.60 0.48
C PRO A 163 4.38 -11.62 -0.17
N ILE A 164 3.14 -11.22 -0.45
CA ILE A 164 2.14 -12.10 -1.11
C ILE A 164 2.37 -12.18 -2.62
N VAL A 165 2.04 -13.30 -3.24
CA VAL A 165 2.22 -13.48 -4.69
C VAL A 165 1.36 -12.52 -5.51
N ARG A 166 1.97 -11.94 -6.55
CA ARG A 166 1.25 -11.16 -7.58
C ARG A 166 0.55 -12.07 -8.57
N ARG A 167 -0.66 -11.72 -8.94
CA ARG A 167 -1.45 -12.43 -9.93
C ARG A 167 -0.94 -12.13 -11.34
N THR A 168 -1.00 -13.12 -12.22
CA THR A 168 -1.01 -12.92 -13.66
C THR A 168 -2.31 -13.47 -14.26
N ALA A 169 -2.70 -12.96 -15.42
CA ALA A 169 -3.93 -13.42 -16.08
C ALA A 169 -3.84 -14.86 -16.60
N ASP A 170 -2.63 -15.30 -16.96
CA ASP A 170 -2.34 -16.63 -17.52
C ASP A 170 -2.06 -17.71 -16.46
N GLY A 171 -1.96 -17.34 -15.18
CA GLY A 171 -1.67 -18.27 -14.09
C GLY A 171 -0.19 -18.67 -13.96
N ASN A 172 0.73 -18.02 -14.70
CA ASN A 172 2.16 -18.26 -14.58
C ASN A 172 2.81 -17.33 -13.54
N TRP A 173 2.73 -17.70 -12.26
CA TRP A 173 3.31 -16.92 -11.15
C TRP A 173 4.80 -17.26 -10.96
N THR A 174 5.67 -16.59 -11.69
CA THR A 174 7.14 -16.77 -11.61
C THR A 174 7.88 -15.45 -11.44
N ASN A 175 9.17 -15.53 -11.09
CA ASN A 175 10.12 -14.42 -11.04
C ASN A 175 9.59 -13.22 -10.22
N ALA A 176 9.37 -12.07 -10.87
CA ALA A 176 8.92 -10.83 -10.22
C ALA A 176 7.56 -11.00 -9.51
N ASN A 177 6.71 -11.93 -9.95
CA ASN A 177 5.44 -12.23 -9.27
C ASN A 177 5.64 -12.93 -7.92
N LEU A 178 6.80 -13.55 -7.73
CA LEU A 178 7.26 -14.18 -6.50
C LEU A 178 8.29 -13.30 -5.77
N HIS A 179 8.46 -12.04 -6.17
CA HIS A 179 9.44 -11.10 -5.62
C HIS A 179 10.90 -11.50 -5.84
N VAL A 180 11.15 -12.16 -6.97
CA VAL A 180 12.48 -12.41 -7.52
C VAL A 180 12.72 -11.44 -8.68
N THR A 181 13.50 -10.40 -8.44
CA THR A 181 13.73 -9.32 -9.39
C THR A 181 15.03 -9.47 -10.17
N SER A 182 15.07 -8.88 -11.36
CA SER A 182 16.30 -8.71 -12.15
C SER A 182 16.95 -7.37 -11.84
N THR A 183 18.27 -7.29 -12.00
CA THR A 183 19.01 -6.03 -11.88
C THR A 183 18.54 -5.00 -12.90
N ALA A 184 18.37 -3.76 -12.44
CA ALA A 184 17.97 -2.62 -13.26
C ALA A 184 18.85 -1.41 -12.93
N GLY A 185 19.83 -1.10 -13.79
CA GLY A 185 20.78 -0.01 -13.54
C GLY A 185 21.60 -0.27 -12.28
N GLU A 186 21.55 0.67 -11.33
CA GLU A 186 22.22 0.57 -10.02
C GLU A 186 21.44 -0.28 -8.99
N PHE A 187 20.21 -0.67 -9.31
CA PHE A 187 19.35 -1.45 -8.42
C PHE A 187 19.56 -2.95 -8.69
N GLU A 188 20.33 -3.62 -7.83
CA GLU A 188 20.55 -5.06 -7.89
C GLU A 188 19.26 -5.87 -7.73
N GLY A 189 19.12 -6.90 -8.55
CA GLY A 189 18.04 -7.88 -8.43
C GLY A 189 18.33 -8.94 -7.39
N GLY A 190 17.29 -9.62 -6.92
CA GLY A 190 17.40 -10.74 -5.97
C GLY A 190 16.04 -11.22 -5.49
N ASP A 191 16.05 -12.12 -4.51
CA ASP A 191 14.85 -12.73 -3.93
C ASP A 191 14.54 -12.13 -2.55
N TYR A 192 13.53 -11.27 -2.49
CA TYR A 192 13.11 -10.60 -1.26
C TYR A 192 12.46 -11.57 -0.26
N ALA A 193 11.77 -12.61 -0.74
CA ALA A 193 11.18 -13.61 0.14
C ALA A 193 12.27 -14.46 0.80
N GLU A 194 13.29 -14.85 0.04
CA GLU A 194 14.45 -15.58 0.56
C GLU A 194 15.28 -14.75 1.55
N ALA A 195 15.45 -13.44 1.30
CA ALA A 195 16.10 -12.54 2.25
C ALA A 195 15.41 -12.57 3.63
N ILE A 196 14.08 -12.55 3.66
CA ILE A 196 13.29 -12.66 4.91
C ILE A 196 13.44 -14.04 5.55
N ARG A 197 13.39 -15.13 4.78
CA ARG A 197 13.58 -16.50 5.30
C ARG A 197 14.96 -16.67 5.94
N LYS A 198 16.01 -16.17 5.29
CA LYS A 198 17.38 -16.17 5.81
C LYS A 198 17.50 -15.36 7.09
N LEU A 199 16.98 -14.13 7.10
CA LEU A 199 16.98 -13.27 8.27
C LEU A 199 16.30 -13.92 9.47
N GLY A 200 15.12 -14.52 9.26
CA GLY A 200 14.40 -15.21 10.32
C GLY A 200 15.16 -16.40 10.89
N LYS A 201 15.83 -17.18 10.02
CA LYS A 201 16.70 -18.28 10.46
C LYS A 201 17.93 -17.79 11.24
N GLU A 202 18.57 -16.72 10.77
CA GLU A 202 19.78 -16.15 11.38
C GLU A 202 19.52 -15.59 12.79
N LEU A 203 18.35 -14.95 12.98
CA LEU A 203 17.97 -14.29 14.23
C LEU A 203 17.03 -15.11 15.12
N ASP A 204 16.69 -16.34 14.72
CA ASP A 204 15.69 -17.19 15.39
C ASP A 204 14.33 -16.49 15.56
N ILE A 205 13.88 -15.82 14.50
CA ILE A 205 12.59 -15.12 14.43
C ILE A 205 11.61 -15.96 13.59
N PRO A 206 10.39 -16.22 14.08
CA PRO A 206 9.37 -16.93 13.31
C PRO A 206 9.05 -16.22 11.99
N VAL A 207 9.04 -16.99 10.89
CA VAL A 207 8.72 -16.51 9.54
C VAL A 207 7.45 -17.19 9.05
N ILE A 208 6.47 -16.38 8.67
CA ILE A 208 5.28 -16.82 7.92
C ILE A 208 5.58 -16.60 6.45
N ASP A 209 5.88 -17.69 5.73
CA ASP A 209 6.21 -17.63 4.30
C ASP A 209 4.95 -17.47 3.43
N MET A 210 4.36 -16.28 3.48
CA MET A 210 3.18 -15.90 2.71
C MET A 210 3.40 -16.03 1.20
N THR A 211 4.59 -15.81 0.66
CA THR A 211 4.90 -16.06 -0.76
C THR A 211 4.61 -17.53 -1.11
N SER A 212 5.16 -18.47 -0.34
CA SER A 212 4.90 -19.90 -0.58
C SER A 212 3.44 -20.31 -0.34
N LEU A 213 2.82 -19.78 0.73
CA LEU A 213 1.42 -20.08 1.07
C LEU A 213 0.44 -19.56 0.02
N THR A 214 0.62 -18.32 -0.45
CA THR A 214 -0.26 -17.71 -1.45
C THR A 214 0.01 -18.25 -2.85
N LYS A 215 1.26 -18.61 -3.20
CA LYS A 215 1.53 -19.35 -4.43
C LYS A 215 0.78 -20.68 -4.45
N SER A 216 0.86 -21.45 -3.36
CA SER A 216 0.19 -22.75 -3.25
C SER A 216 -1.34 -22.62 -3.34
N LEU A 217 -1.89 -21.54 -2.79
CA LEU A 217 -3.31 -21.22 -2.95
C LEU A 217 -3.66 -20.93 -4.41
N TYR A 218 -2.87 -20.09 -5.08
CA TYR A 218 -3.11 -19.75 -6.49
C TYR A 218 -2.96 -20.98 -7.39
N ASP A 219 -1.92 -21.81 -7.19
CA ASP A 219 -1.71 -23.08 -7.90
C ASP A 219 -2.95 -23.98 -7.78
N LYS A 220 -3.56 -24.04 -6.59
CA LYS A 220 -4.77 -24.84 -6.33
C LYS A 220 -6.03 -24.27 -6.96
N LEU A 221 -6.19 -22.95 -6.96
CA LEU A 221 -7.38 -22.27 -7.47
C LEU A 221 -7.37 -22.13 -8.99
N GLY A 222 -6.19 -22.00 -9.59
CA GLY A 222 -6.01 -21.64 -10.99
C GLY A 222 -6.33 -20.16 -11.28
N PRO A 223 -6.02 -19.67 -12.49
CA PRO A 223 -6.15 -18.26 -12.85
C PRO A 223 -7.59 -17.74 -12.83
N SER A 224 -8.56 -18.59 -13.20
CA SER A 224 -9.99 -18.26 -13.29
C SER A 224 -10.69 -18.11 -11.94
N GLU A 225 -10.11 -18.64 -10.86
CA GLU A 225 -10.65 -18.43 -9.52
C GLU A 225 -9.80 -17.44 -8.72
N THR A 226 -8.49 -17.37 -8.99
CA THR A 226 -7.58 -16.42 -8.33
C THR A 226 -8.02 -14.96 -8.53
N LEU A 227 -8.57 -14.58 -9.70
CA LEU A 227 -9.05 -13.19 -9.88
C LEU A 227 -10.11 -12.77 -8.87
N ASN A 228 -10.86 -13.71 -8.30
CA ASN A 228 -11.92 -13.42 -7.33
C ASN A 228 -11.36 -13.10 -5.94
N LEU A 229 -10.08 -13.37 -5.66
CA LEU A 229 -9.40 -12.91 -4.43
C LEU A 229 -8.96 -11.45 -4.52
N HIS A 230 -8.96 -10.87 -5.72
CA HIS A 230 -8.39 -9.55 -6.01
C HIS A 230 -9.43 -8.45 -6.17
N ALA A 231 -9.02 -7.21 -5.94
CA ALA A 231 -9.86 -6.04 -6.10
C ALA A 231 -10.17 -5.76 -7.58
N TRP A 232 -11.37 -5.30 -7.88
CA TRP A 232 -11.81 -4.99 -9.25
C TRP A 232 -12.31 -3.55 -9.27
N THR A 233 -11.70 -2.70 -10.10
CA THR A 233 -12.05 -1.28 -10.14
C THR A 233 -13.46 -1.07 -10.71
N SER A 234 -13.92 -1.95 -11.61
CA SER A 234 -15.27 -1.96 -12.18
C SER A 234 -15.92 -3.35 -12.17
N SER A 235 -17.16 -3.46 -12.67
CA SER A 235 -17.81 -4.79 -12.79
C SER A 235 -17.22 -5.66 -13.91
N ASP A 236 -16.36 -5.10 -14.77
CA ASP A 236 -15.64 -5.83 -15.82
C ASP A 236 -14.46 -6.60 -15.20
N PRO A 237 -14.37 -7.94 -15.37
CA PRO A 237 -13.23 -8.73 -14.90
C PRO A 237 -11.87 -8.29 -15.46
N SER A 238 -11.82 -7.57 -16.59
CA SER A 238 -10.57 -7.01 -17.11
C SER A 238 -9.96 -5.95 -16.18
N SER A 239 -10.78 -5.39 -15.29
CA SER A 239 -10.41 -4.33 -14.35
C SER A 239 -9.70 -4.85 -13.07
N VAL A 240 -9.46 -6.15 -12.99
CA VAL A 240 -8.84 -6.79 -11.84
C VAL A 240 -7.44 -6.23 -11.55
N ASP A 241 -7.24 -5.83 -10.30
CA ASP A 241 -5.94 -5.47 -9.73
C ASP A 241 -5.12 -6.75 -9.54
N ASN A 242 -3.86 -6.75 -9.98
CA ASN A 242 -3.02 -7.96 -9.92
C ASN A 242 -2.22 -8.10 -8.62
N THR A 243 -2.30 -7.10 -7.74
CA THR A 243 -1.51 -7.05 -6.50
C THR A 243 -2.42 -6.97 -5.29
N HIS A 244 -3.43 -6.12 -5.32
CA HIS A 244 -4.24 -5.83 -4.15
C HIS A 244 -5.45 -6.76 -4.04
N THR A 245 -5.55 -7.45 -2.90
CA THR A 245 -6.66 -8.33 -2.60
C THR A 245 -7.95 -7.58 -2.29
N ASN A 246 -9.11 -8.21 -2.52
CA ASN A 246 -10.38 -7.75 -1.99
C ASN A 246 -10.67 -8.32 -0.59
N ILE A 247 -11.87 -8.11 -0.05
CA ILE A 247 -12.23 -8.58 1.29
C ILE A 247 -12.09 -10.11 1.47
N TRP A 248 -12.38 -10.91 0.45
CA TRP A 248 -12.20 -12.37 0.54
C TRP A 248 -10.72 -12.73 0.54
N GLY A 249 -9.93 -12.15 -0.37
CA GLY A 249 -8.48 -12.36 -0.39
C GLY A 249 -7.77 -11.89 0.88
N GLY A 250 -8.13 -10.71 1.39
CA GLY A 250 -7.61 -10.17 2.64
C GLY A 250 -7.94 -11.07 3.84
N ARG A 251 -9.17 -11.62 3.91
CA ARG A 251 -9.56 -12.60 4.95
C ARG A 251 -8.80 -13.91 4.81
N TYR A 252 -8.64 -14.42 3.58
CA TYR A 252 -7.91 -15.67 3.35
C TYR A 252 -6.44 -15.52 3.76
N ASN A 253 -5.80 -14.41 3.40
CA ASN A 253 -4.42 -14.12 3.80
C ASN A 253 -4.29 -13.96 5.32
N ALA A 254 -5.23 -13.29 5.99
CA ALA A 254 -5.25 -13.21 7.45
C ALA A 254 -5.46 -14.58 8.13
N TYR A 255 -6.29 -15.44 7.54
CA TYR A 255 -6.45 -16.84 7.95
C TYR A 255 -5.13 -17.62 7.83
N LEU A 256 -4.40 -17.47 6.71
CA LEU A 256 -3.09 -18.10 6.53
C LEU A 256 -2.10 -17.64 7.61
N VAL A 257 -2.02 -16.34 7.87
CA VAL A 257 -1.20 -15.77 8.95
C VAL A 257 -1.56 -16.39 10.30
N ALA A 258 -2.83 -16.34 10.71
CA ALA A 258 -3.26 -16.84 12.02
C ALA A 258 -3.06 -18.36 12.17
N LYS A 259 -3.34 -19.13 11.11
CA LYS A 259 -3.11 -20.58 11.08
C LYS A 259 -1.62 -20.90 11.24
N THR A 260 -0.75 -20.22 10.50
CA THR A 260 0.70 -20.44 10.58
C THR A 260 1.28 -19.97 11.91
N VAL A 261 0.77 -18.88 12.50
CA VAL A 261 1.11 -18.49 13.89
C VAL A 261 0.83 -19.63 14.87
N LYS A 262 -0.31 -20.33 14.72
CA LYS A 262 -0.64 -21.48 15.57
C LYS A 262 0.30 -22.66 15.32
N GLU A 263 0.59 -22.97 14.06
CA GLU A 263 1.45 -24.09 13.65
C GLU A 263 2.92 -23.92 14.07
N LEU A 264 3.44 -22.69 14.00
CA LEU A 264 4.79 -22.36 14.44
C LEU A 264 4.94 -22.27 15.96
N ASN A 265 3.83 -22.34 16.72
CA ASN A 265 3.82 -22.20 18.17
C ASN A 265 4.58 -20.94 18.66
N VAL A 266 4.26 -19.79 18.05
CA VAL A 266 4.74 -18.44 18.38
C VAL A 266 4.28 -17.98 19.78
N ASP A 267 4.76 -18.67 20.82
CA ASP A 267 4.58 -18.32 22.23
C ASP A 267 3.10 -17.98 22.57
N THR A 268 2.84 -17.02 23.45
CA THR A 268 1.47 -16.64 23.84
C THR A 268 0.60 -16.07 22.71
N LEU A 269 1.19 -15.68 21.58
CA LEU A 269 0.42 -15.27 20.40
C LEU A 269 -0.34 -16.46 19.80
N SER A 270 0.24 -17.66 19.82
CA SER A 270 -0.46 -18.88 19.39
C SER A 270 -1.67 -19.21 20.26
N ASP A 271 -1.61 -18.90 21.56
CA ASP A 271 -2.75 -19.10 22.47
C ASP A 271 -3.89 -18.11 22.24
N ALA A 272 -3.57 -16.95 21.66
CA ALA A 272 -4.56 -15.95 21.30
C ALA A 272 -5.33 -16.30 20.01
N VAL A 273 -4.83 -17.22 19.19
CA VAL A 273 -5.50 -17.64 17.95
C VAL A 273 -6.78 -18.42 18.26
N LEU A 274 -7.91 -17.97 17.70
CA LEU A 274 -9.21 -18.61 17.80
C LEU A 274 -9.26 -19.87 16.93
N THR A 275 -9.14 -21.05 17.56
CA THR A 275 -9.03 -22.33 16.85
C THR A 275 -10.25 -22.68 16.01
N ASP A 276 -11.45 -22.24 16.41
CA ASP A 276 -12.68 -22.40 15.64
C ASP A 276 -12.64 -21.58 14.33
N LYS A 277 -11.98 -20.41 14.36
CA LYS A 277 -11.85 -19.51 13.20
C LYS A 277 -10.82 -19.95 12.19
N ILE A 278 -9.82 -20.73 12.60
CA ILE A 278 -8.79 -21.30 11.71
C ILE A 278 -9.05 -22.76 11.34
N ALA A 279 -10.17 -23.34 11.78
CA ALA A 279 -10.52 -24.72 11.45
C ALA A 279 -10.82 -24.93 9.96
N ASN A 280 -11.39 -23.91 9.31
CA ASN A 280 -11.72 -23.93 7.88
C ASN A 280 -11.29 -22.61 7.23
N ALA A 281 -10.79 -22.71 6.00
CA ALA A 281 -10.44 -21.54 5.22
C ALA A 281 -11.70 -20.73 4.84
N PRO A 282 -11.63 -19.38 4.77
CA PRO A 282 -12.74 -18.56 4.29
C PRO A 282 -13.15 -18.92 2.87
N ILE A 283 -14.42 -19.24 2.65
CA ILE A 283 -14.94 -19.57 1.32
C ILE A 283 -15.49 -18.33 0.62
N LYS A 284 -15.39 -18.30 -0.71
CA LYS A 284 -15.85 -17.18 -1.55
C LYS A 284 -17.31 -16.81 -1.31
N ALA A 285 -18.21 -17.80 -1.24
CA ALA A 285 -19.65 -17.60 -1.12
C ALA A 285 -20.04 -16.73 0.10
N ASP A 286 -19.29 -16.82 1.19
CA ASP A 286 -19.59 -16.10 2.44
C ASP A 286 -18.80 -14.79 2.59
N ASN A 287 -17.76 -14.60 1.77
CA ASN A 287 -16.74 -13.58 2.03
C ASN A 287 -16.52 -12.60 0.88
N LEU A 288 -16.82 -12.97 -0.38
CA LEU A 288 -16.70 -12.05 -1.50
C LEU A 288 -17.92 -11.13 -1.51
N VAL A 289 -17.69 -9.87 -1.16
CA VAL A 289 -18.75 -8.86 -1.03
C VAL A 289 -18.48 -7.73 -2.01
N LYS A 290 -19.44 -7.50 -2.92
CA LYS A 290 -19.47 -6.32 -3.79
C LYS A 290 -19.71 -5.08 -2.94
N ASN A 291 -19.07 -3.98 -3.30
CA ASN A 291 -19.41 -2.68 -2.75
C ASN A 291 -20.88 -2.31 -3.08
N PRO A 292 -21.78 -2.16 -2.09
CA PRO A 292 -23.18 -1.84 -2.33
C PRO A 292 -23.37 -0.42 -2.89
N ASP A 293 -22.42 0.47 -2.64
CA ASP A 293 -22.45 1.87 -3.07
C ASP A 293 -21.78 2.06 -4.45
N TYR A 294 -21.29 0.99 -5.09
CA TYR A 294 -20.66 1.07 -6.41
C TYR A 294 -21.70 1.40 -7.50
N VAL A 295 -21.39 2.42 -8.29
CA VAL A 295 -22.14 2.80 -9.49
C VAL A 295 -21.22 2.65 -10.70
N GLU A 296 -21.67 1.87 -11.69
CA GLU A 296 -20.92 1.68 -12.93
C GLU A 296 -20.81 3.00 -13.70
N VAL A 297 -19.60 3.32 -14.16
CA VAL A 297 -19.39 4.50 -15.00
C VAL A 297 -19.73 4.12 -16.44
N VAL A 298 -20.69 4.84 -17.04
CA VAL A 298 -21.01 4.67 -18.46
C VAL A 298 -20.10 5.59 -19.26
N TYR A 299 -19.22 5.00 -20.07
CA TYR A 299 -18.26 5.70 -20.90
C TYR A 299 -18.16 5.04 -22.29
N ASP A 300 -18.11 5.86 -23.35
CA ASP A 300 -17.96 5.38 -24.72
C ASP A 300 -16.51 5.57 -25.18
N SER A 301 -15.78 4.46 -25.31
CA SER A 301 -14.40 4.46 -25.79
C SER A 301 -14.27 4.66 -27.30
N ASN A 302 -15.38 4.72 -28.06
CA ASN A 302 -15.38 4.99 -29.50
C ASN A 302 -15.28 6.50 -29.79
N LEU A 303 -14.13 7.05 -29.42
CA LEU A 303 -13.82 8.46 -29.60
C LEU A 303 -13.78 8.83 -31.08
N LYS A 304 -14.52 9.88 -31.45
CA LYS A 304 -14.38 10.52 -32.77
C LYS A 304 -13.06 11.26 -32.89
N ASP A 305 -12.62 11.54 -34.11
CA ASP A 305 -11.51 12.47 -34.32
C ASP A 305 -11.91 13.90 -33.95
N SER A 306 -10.93 14.71 -33.55
CA SER A 306 -11.16 16.13 -33.28
C SER A 306 -11.58 16.87 -34.55
N GLU A 307 -12.53 17.79 -34.39
CA GLU A 307 -12.98 18.67 -35.47
C GLU A 307 -12.10 19.93 -35.59
N MET A 308 -11.28 20.22 -34.57
CA MET A 308 -10.49 21.45 -34.48
C MET A 308 -9.00 21.23 -34.64
N TRP A 309 -8.49 20.08 -34.19
CA TRP A 309 -7.06 19.78 -34.08
C TRP A 309 -6.70 18.61 -34.98
N GLN A 310 -5.62 18.79 -35.73
CA GLN A 310 -5.08 17.72 -36.57
C GLN A 310 -4.24 16.77 -35.74
N ASP A 311 -4.23 15.51 -36.15
CA ASP A 311 -3.34 14.49 -35.60
C ASP A 311 -1.87 14.87 -35.83
N PHE A 312 -1.03 14.51 -34.88
CA PHE A 312 0.42 14.62 -34.99
C PHE A 312 1.01 13.22 -35.10
N GLY A 313 1.18 12.72 -36.33
CA GLY A 313 1.59 11.33 -36.56
C GLY A 313 0.57 10.35 -35.99
N ILE A 314 0.95 9.59 -34.96
CA ILE A 314 0.05 8.63 -34.27
C ILE A 314 -0.81 9.28 -33.17
N TRP A 315 -0.52 10.54 -32.82
CA TRP A 315 -1.10 11.20 -31.67
C TRP A 315 -2.37 11.96 -32.06
N LYS A 316 -3.49 11.62 -31.43
CA LYS A 316 -4.79 12.28 -31.61
C LYS A 316 -4.85 13.55 -30.78
N GLY A 317 -5.18 14.69 -31.40
CA GLY A 317 -5.24 15.99 -30.73
C GLY A 317 -6.62 16.28 -30.17
N THR A 318 -6.72 16.84 -28.96
CA THR A 318 -7.99 17.31 -28.40
C THR A 318 -7.83 18.36 -27.30
N VAL A 319 -8.89 19.10 -27.02
CA VAL A 319 -9.01 20.01 -25.87
C VAL A 319 -10.29 19.66 -25.11
N PHE A 320 -10.20 19.41 -23.81
CA PHE A 320 -11.37 19.01 -23.05
C PHE A 320 -11.27 19.33 -21.55
N GLY A 321 -12.38 19.12 -20.84
CA GLY A 321 -12.49 19.34 -19.39
C GLY A 321 -12.89 20.78 -19.08
N ASN A 322 -12.53 21.29 -17.90
CA ASN A 322 -12.91 22.63 -17.46
C ASN A 322 -12.01 23.68 -18.13
N VAL A 323 -12.28 23.91 -19.40
CA VAL A 323 -11.50 24.77 -20.29
C VAL A 323 -11.86 26.24 -20.16
N GLY A 324 -12.83 26.58 -19.29
CA GLY A 324 -13.18 27.97 -18.99
C GLY A 324 -14.09 28.62 -20.04
N GLY A 325 -14.99 27.83 -20.64
CA GLY A 325 -15.99 28.29 -21.61
C GLY A 325 -15.89 27.54 -22.94
N VAL A 326 -16.21 28.24 -24.03
CA VAL A 326 -16.13 27.69 -25.39
C VAL A 326 -14.67 27.48 -25.78
N ILE A 327 -14.36 26.33 -26.38
CA ILE A 327 -13.04 26.03 -26.91
C ILE A 327 -12.80 26.89 -28.15
N SER A 328 -11.64 27.54 -28.21
CA SER A 328 -11.27 28.44 -29.32
C SER A 328 -9.77 28.33 -29.62
N LYS A 329 -9.43 28.46 -30.90
CA LYS A 329 -8.05 28.56 -31.41
C LYS A 329 -7.31 29.82 -30.95
N ASP A 330 -8.01 30.80 -30.38
CA ASP A 330 -7.37 31.97 -29.77
C ASP A 330 -6.65 31.64 -28.46
N ASN A 331 -7.13 30.60 -27.75
CA ASN A 331 -6.62 30.24 -26.42
C ASN A 331 -5.94 28.87 -26.37
N PHE A 332 -6.14 28.04 -27.38
CA PHE A 332 -5.57 26.70 -27.48
C PHE A 332 -4.87 26.54 -28.83
N SER A 333 -3.67 25.97 -28.80
CA SER A 333 -2.90 25.61 -29.98
C SER A 333 -2.35 24.20 -29.81
N LEU A 334 -2.67 23.32 -30.75
CA LEU A 334 -2.09 21.99 -30.90
C LEU A 334 -1.58 21.88 -32.35
N GLY A 335 -0.29 21.62 -32.52
CA GLY A 335 0.30 21.50 -33.85
C GLY A 335 1.81 21.30 -33.80
N SER A 336 2.51 21.89 -34.77
CA SER A 336 3.98 21.84 -34.86
C SER A 336 4.60 23.22 -34.68
N ASP A 337 5.79 23.28 -34.08
CA ASP A 337 6.64 24.46 -34.14
C ASP A 337 7.36 24.58 -35.51
N ALA A 338 8.23 25.57 -35.63
CA ALA A 338 8.98 25.84 -36.87
C ALA A 338 9.95 24.72 -37.26
N ASP A 339 10.39 23.92 -36.29
CA ASP A 339 11.32 22.80 -36.48
C ASP A 339 10.57 21.47 -36.69
N GLY A 340 9.24 21.51 -36.73
CA GLY A 340 8.38 20.33 -36.89
C GLY A 340 8.17 19.52 -35.62
N ASN A 341 8.60 20.01 -34.46
CA ASN A 341 8.34 19.38 -33.16
C ASN A 341 6.91 19.66 -32.70
N MET A 342 6.33 18.77 -31.89
CA MET A 342 4.97 18.96 -31.38
C MET A 342 4.92 20.18 -30.45
N ASN A 343 3.97 21.08 -30.66
CA ASN A 343 3.70 22.21 -29.78
C ASN A 343 2.29 22.13 -29.20
N ILE A 344 2.19 22.37 -27.89
CA ILE A 344 0.92 22.54 -27.18
C ILE A 344 0.99 23.85 -26.40
N ALA A 345 0.08 24.78 -26.70
CA ALA A 345 -0.03 26.05 -25.99
C ALA A 345 -1.46 26.31 -25.51
N VAL A 346 -1.56 26.78 -24.27
CA VAL A 346 -2.80 27.23 -23.63
C VAL A 346 -2.59 28.63 -23.12
N SER A 347 -3.52 29.55 -23.38
CA SER A 347 -3.42 30.96 -22.99
C SER A 347 -4.75 31.49 -22.43
N GLY A 348 -4.83 32.79 -22.13
CA GLY A 348 -6.08 33.46 -21.75
C GLY A 348 -6.74 32.91 -20.49
N ASN A 349 -5.97 32.33 -19.57
CA ASN A 349 -6.48 31.67 -18.36
C ASN A 349 -7.48 30.52 -18.65
N LYS A 350 -7.40 29.90 -19.83
CA LYS A 350 -8.21 28.74 -20.19
C LYS A 350 -7.58 27.44 -19.69
N GLY A 351 -8.42 26.44 -19.43
CA GLY A 351 -8.01 25.22 -18.72
C GLY A 351 -7.64 25.47 -17.26
N LYS A 352 -7.49 24.40 -16.49
CA LYS A 352 -6.94 24.40 -15.13
C LYS A 352 -6.76 22.97 -14.64
N ILE A 353 -5.75 22.71 -13.83
CA ILE A 353 -5.73 21.55 -12.92
C ILE A 353 -6.09 22.05 -11.52
N ALA A 354 -7.12 21.49 -10.92
CA ALA A 354 -7.61 21.84 -9.59
C ALA A 354 -8.15 20.61 -8.85
N SER A 355 -8.50 20.75 -7.57
CA SER A 355 -8.93 19.64 -6.71
C SER A 355 -9.95 18.71 -7.36
N THR A 356 -11.03 19.26 -7.93
CA THR A 356 -12.13 18.47 -8.50
C THR A 356 -12.26 18.62 -10.01
N VAL A 357 -11.39 19.35 -10.70
CA VAL A 357 -11.52 19.54 -12.16
C VAL A 357 -10.17 19.65 -12.83
N ASP A 358 -10.10 19.15 -14.05
CA ASP A 358 -9.02 19.27 -15.00
C ASP A 358 -9.58 19.84 -16.32
N GLY A 359 -8.80 20.67 -16.99
CA GLY A 359 -9.15 21.27 -18.28
C GLY A 359 -7.86 21.50 -19.05
N ILE A 360 -7.66 20.72 -20.11
CA ILE A 360 -6.36 20.51 -20.74
C ILE A 360 -6.45 20.52 -22.27
N ALA A 361 -5.34 20.89 -22.89
CA ALA A 361 -5.02 20.55 -24.27
C ALA A 361 -4.11 19.32 -24.26
N MET A 362 -4.42 18.30 -25.07
CA MET A 362 -3.69 17.03 -25.04
C MET A 362 -3.56 16.42 -26.43
N TYR A 363 -2.38 15.86 -26.71
CA TYR A 363 -2.16 14.86 -27.74
C TYR A 363 -2.10 13.49 -27.06
N TYR A 364 -2.90 12.52 -27.51
CA TYR A 364 -3.00 11.21 -26.85
C TYR A 364 -2.86 10.02 -27.81
N TYR A 365 -2.51 8.86 -27.24
CA TYR A 365 -2.55 7.55 -27.85
C TYR A 365 -3.29 6.59 -26.91
N LYS A 366 -4.11 5.69 -27.48
CA LYS A 366 -4.91 4.71 -26.73
C LYS A 366 -4.10 3.42 -26.56
N VAL A 367 -3.88 2.99 -25.33
CA VAL A 367 -3.15 1.76 -24.97
C VAL A 367 -4.11 0.78 -24.29
N PRO A 368 -4.14 -0.51 -24.67
CA PRO A 368 -4.93 -1.50 -23.93
C PRO A 368 -4.53 -1.54 -22.45
N SER A 369 -5.51 -1.58 -21.54
CA SER A 369 -5.25 -1.58 -20.08
C SER A 369 -4.50 -2.83 -19.60
N SER A 370 -4.53 -3.92 -20.38
CA SER A 370 -3.76 -5.14 -20.13
C SER A 370 -2.27 -5.04 -20.52
N SER A 371 -1.88 -3.98 -21.23
CA SER A 371 -0.51 -3.82 -21.73
C SER A 371 0.35 -2.99 -20.79
N THR A 372 1.65 -3.25 -20.81
CA THR A 372 2.66 -2.40 -20.17
C THR A 372 3.13 -1.33 -21.15
N PHE A 373 3.48 -0.14 -20.66
CA PHE A 373 4.00 0.92 -21.50
C PHE A 373 5.08 1.77 -20.83
N THR A 374 5.91 2.41 -21.65
CA THR A 374 6.81 3.49 -21.25
C THR A 374 6.68 4.62 -22.27
N LEU A 375 6.31 5.81 -21.80
CA LEU A 375 6.25 7.04 -22.57
C LEU A 375 7.35 7.98 -22.08
N THR A 376 8.22 8.43 -22.99
CA THR A 376 9.25 9.44 -22.72
C THR A 376 9.14 10.60 -23.70
N ALA A 377 9.50 11.80 -23.27
CA ALA A 377 9.63 12.98 -24.13
C ALA A 377 10.57 14.01 -23.49
N LYS A 378 11.11 14.93 -24.30
CA LYS A 378 11.69 16.17 -23.83
C LYS A 378 10.68 17.30 -23.99
N ALA A 379 10.53 18.14 -22.96
CA ALA A 379 9.67 19.31 -22.98
C ALA A 379 10.49 20.60 -22.88
N LYS A 380 10.52 21.39 -23.95
CA LYS A 380 11.07 22.74 -23.96
C LYS A 380 9.99 23.73 -23.55
N ILE A 381 10.23 24.45 -22.46
CA ILE A 381 9.31 25.47 -21.94
C ILE A 381 9.45 26.73 -22.79
N ASN A 382 8.45 27.06 -23.62
CA ASN A 382 8.47 28.31 -24.39
C ASN A 382 7.99 29.47 -23.53
N SER A 383 6.91 29.27 -22.79
CA SER A 383 6.45 30.19 -21.74
C SER A 383 5.61 29.47 -20.69
N ILE A 384 5.65 29.97 -19.46
CA ILE A 384 4.81 29.47 -18.37
C ILE A 384 4.50 30.59 -17.39
N THR A 385 3.23 30.72 -17.00
CA THR A 385 2.84 31.66 -15.93
C THR A 385 2.92 30.97 -14.58
N LYS A 386 3.52 31.60 -13.56
CA LYS A 386 3.52 31.07 -12.18
C LYS A 386 2.10 31.15 -11.59
N ASN A 387 1.37 30.04 -11.60
CA ASN A 387 0.06 29.87 -10.97
C ASN A 387 -0.15 28.39 -10.59
N ASN A 388 -0.82 28.12 -9.47
CA ASN A 388 -0.94 26.77 -8.91
C ASN A 388 -1.73 25.77 -9.74
N GLN A 389 -2.42 26.21 -10.79
CA GLN A 389 -3.26 25.39 -11.68
C GLN A 389 -2.64 25.20 -13.06
N VAL A 390 -1.47 25.79 -13.29
CA VAL A 390 -0.67 25.69 -14.52
C VAL A 390 0.12 24.40 -14.47
N SER A 391 0.09 23.66 -15.57
CA SER A 391 0.79 22.38 -15.66
C SER A 391 1.06 22.02 -17.12
N PHE A 392 2.07 21.19 -17.34
CA PHE A 392 2.41 20.60 -18.63
C PHE A 392 3.21 19.33 -18.39
N GLY A 393 3.20 18.42 -19.36
CA GLY A 393 4.08 17.26 -19.32
C GLY A 393 3.42 16.04 -19.93
N LEU A 394 3.67 14.88 -19.32
CA LEU A 394 3.04 13.62 -19.72
C LEU A 394 1.88 13.29 -18.78
N MET A 395 0.84 12.67 -19.32
CA MET A 395 -0.30 12.17 -18.57
C MET A 395 -0.70 10.78 -19.06
N ALA A 396 -1.09 9.91 -18.12
CA ALA A 396 -1.87 8.70 -18.39
C ALA A 396 -3.19 8.82 -17.64
N ARG A 397 -4.32 8.52 -18.29
CA ARG A 397 -5.67 8.66 -17.71
C ARG A 397 -6.63 7.56 -18.18
N ASP A 398 -7.70 7.33 -17.43
CA ASP A 398 -8.69 6.28 -17.72
C ASP A 398 -9.92 6.74 -18.50
N ASP A 399 -9.92 7.98 -18.98
CA ASP A 399 -10.96 8.55 -19.83
C ASP A 399 -10.41 9.60 -20.80
N MET A 400 -11.17 9.94 -21.83
CA MET A 400 -10.81 10.95 -22.82
C MET A 400 -12.09 11.53 -23.44
N TYR A 401 -12.06 12.82 -23.79
CA TYR A 401 -13.21 13.49 -24.40
C TYR A 401 -12.71 14.37 -25.53
N ILE A 402 -13.54 14.53 -26.55
CA ILE A 402 -13.12 15.15 -27.81
C ILE A 402 -13.80 16.51 -27.96
N ASP A 403 -13.00 17.56 -27.80
CA ASP A 403 -13.40 18.96 -28.03
C ASP A 403 -14.59 19.39 -27.15
N GLU A 404 -14.54 19.02 -25.86
CA GLU A 404 -15.67 19.16 -24.95
C GLU A 404 -15.34 19.94 -23.67
N ASN A 405 -16.15 20.97 -23.35
CA ASN A 405 -16.04 21.69 -22.09
C ASN A 405 -16.88 21.00 -20.99
N ILE A 406 -16.20 20.31 -20.08
CA ILE A 406 -16.81 19.54 -18.98
C ILE A 406 -16.41 20.19 -17.66
N THR A 407 -17.39 20.56 -16.83
CA THR A 407 -17.13 21.26 -15.56
C THR A 407 -17.15 20.36 -14.32
N SER A 408 -17.53 19.10 -14.47
CA SER A 408 -17.51 18.09 -13.40
C SER A 408 -16.13 17.43 -13.26
N THR A 409 -15.93 16.73 -12.15
CA THR A 409 -14.79 15.84 -11.96
C THR A 409 -14.78 14.76 -13.04
N MET A 410 -13.62 14.55 -13.65
CA MET A 410 -13.38 13.55 -14.68
C MET A 410 -12.66 12.34 -14.07
N GLY A 411 -12.24 11.41 -14.92
CA GLY A 411 -11.54 10.19 -14.56
C GLY A 411 -10.25 10.39 -13.79
N ASP A 412 -9.68 9.25 -13.42
CA ASP A 412 -8.44 9.17 -12.68
C ASP A 412 -7.25 9.33 -13.64
N TYR A 413 -6.14 9.85 -13.14
CA TYR A 413 -4.93 10.05 -13.94
C TYR A 413 -3.67 10.07 -13.10
N VAL A 414 -2.53 9.83 -13.75
CA VAL A 414 -1.18 10.12 -13.24
C VAL A 414 -0.46 11.06 -14.21
N ALA A 415 0.36 11.96 -13.69
CA ALA A 415 1.06 12.95 -14.49
C ALA A 415 2.52 13.14 -14.02
N ALA A 416 3.44 13.05 -14.97
CA ALA A 416 4.81 13.53 -14.84
C ALA A 416 4.84 14.99 -15.30
N ALA A 417 4.49 15.88 -14.38
CA ALA A 417 4.17 17.28 -14.67
C ALA A 417 4.23 18.14 -13.40
N PRO A 418 4.56 19.44 -13.51
CA PRO A 418 4.64 20.30 -12.36
C PRO A 418 3.24 20.76 -11.94
N LEU A 419 3.03 21.01 -10.65
CA LEU A 419 1.80 21.63 -10.14
C LEU A 419 2.09 22.43 -8.86
N ASN A 420 1.18 23.33 -8.45
CA ASN A 420 1.37 24.20 -7.29
C ASN A 420 2.68 25.01 -7.38
N ILE A 421 3.01 25.49 -8.58
CA ILE A 421 4.30 26.10 -8.90
C ILE A 421 4.55 27.49 -8.30
N THR A 422 3.62 28.03 -7.48
CA THR A 422 3.83 29.28 -6.73
C THR A 422 4.28 29.05 -5.29
N THR A 423 4.18 27.81 -4.78
CA THR A 423 4.54 27.48 -3.40
C THR A 423 5.97 26.97 -3.30
N ALA A 424 6.59 27.15 -2.12
CA ALA A 424 7.78 26.37 -1.78
C ALA A 424 7.38 24.88 -1.78
N GLY A 425 8.15 24.04 -2.49
CA GLY A 425 7.79 22.63 -2.70
C GLY A 425 6.77 22.41 -3.81
N ALA A 426 6.91 23.10 -4.94
CA ALA A 426 6.17 22.80 -6.18
C ALA A 426 6.25 21.31 -6.49
N TRP A 427 5.16 20.72 -6.93
CA TRP A 427 5.08 19.28 -7.18
C TRP A 427 5.80 18.94 -8.48
N ASN A 428 6.46 17.77 -8.56
CA ASN A 428 7.12 17.29 -9.79
C ASN A 428 6.26 16.27 -10.55
N CYS A 429 5.44 15.52 -9.82
CA CYS A 429 4.50 14.52 -10.30
C CYS A 429 3.24 14.59 -9.43
N PHE A 430 2.09 14.22 -9.99
CA PHE A 430 0.84 14.16 -9.24
C PHE A 430 -0.14 13.19 -9.88
N ALA A 431 -1.15 12.81 -9.11
CA ALA A 431 -2.22 11.95 -9.57
C ALA A 431 -3.58 12.49 -9.13
N ARG A 432 -4.63 12.08 -9.85
CA ARG A 432 -5.99 12.13 -9.36
C ARG A 432 -6.50 10.73 -9.21
N LYS A 433 -7.01 10.42 -8.02
CA LYS A 433 -7.61 9.14 -7.71
C LYS A 433 -8.92 9.33 -6.98
N SER A 434 -10.00 8.85 -7.56
CA SER A 434 -11.36 8.99 -7.04
C SER A 434 -11.68 10.43 -6.62
N GLY A 435 -11.30 11.39 -7.47
CA GLY A 435 -11.55 12.82 -7.27
C GLY A 435 -10.64 13.50 -6.24
N VAL A 436 -9.66 12.80 -5.67
CA VAL A 436 -8.66 13.38 -4.77
C VAL A 436 -7.36 13.58 -5.54
N LEU A 437 -6.83 14.80 -5.45
CA LEU A 437 -5.53 15.14 -6.03
C LEU A 437 -4.42 14.79 -5.03
N THR A 438 -3.50 13.93 -5.46
CA THR A 438 -2.41 13.39 -4.63
C THR A 438 -1.08 13.90 -5.16
N GLN A 439 -0.27 14.47 -4.28
CA GLN A 439 1.09 14.87 -4.58
C GLN A 439 1.99 13.63 -4.73
N GLY A 440 2.86 13.64 -5.75
CA GLY A 440 4.00 12.73 -5.84
C GLY A 440 5.19 13.27 -5.04
N GLY A 441 6.18 13.83 -5.72
CA GLY A 441 7.35 14.47 -5.10
C GLY A 441 7.32 16.00 -5.18
N THR A 442 8.49 16.60 -4.96
CA THR A 442 8.72 18.05 -5.05
C THR A 442 9.86 18.37 -6.01
N ILE A 443 9.74 19.47 -6.74
CA ILE A 443 10.80 19.99 -7.61
C ILE A 443 11.91 20.56 -6.74
N SER A 444 13.14 20.08 -6.95
CA SER A 444 14.35 20.54 -6.27
C SER A 444 15.50 20.79 -7.24
N ASN A 445 15.59 20.00 -8.31
CA ASN A 445 16.71 19.97 -9.26
C ASN A 445 16.30 20.31 -10.71
N THR A 446 15.03 20.65 -10.93
CA THR A 446 14.48 20.95 -12.26
C THR A 446 14.09 22.41 -12.41
N SER A 447 14.59 23.07 -13.45
CA SER A 447 14.22 24.45 -13.78
C SER A 447 12.90 24.51 -14.55
N LEU A 448 12.01 25.41 -14.13
CA LEU A 448 10.75 25.74 -14.83
C LEU A 448 10.82 27.06 -15.62
N GLU A 449 11.99 27.68 -15.73
CA GLU A 449 12.13 28.96 -16.43
C GLU A 449 12.06 28.77 -17.96
N PRO A 450 11.49 29.73 -18.72
CA PRO A 450 11.44 29.67 -20.18
C PRO A 450 12.81 29.38 -20.81
N GLY A 451 12.83 28.51 -21.82
CA GLY A 451 14.02 27.99 -22.47
C GLY A 451 14.58 26.71 -21.86
N SER A 452 14.16 26.34 -20.64
CA SER A 452 14.58 25.08 -20.01
C SER A 452 14.03 23.87 -20.79
N ILE A 453 14.81 22.81 -20.85
CA ILE A 453 14.42 21.50 -21.41
C ILE A 453 14.28 20.54 -20.24
N VAL A 454 13.13 19.88 -20.16
CA VAL A 454 12.77 18.95 -19.08
C VAL A 454 12.59 17.55 -19.67
N ASP A 455 13.35 16.58 -19.18
CA ASP A 455 13.15 15.17 -19.50
C ASP A 455 11.92 14.62 -18.77
N LEU A 456 11.05 13.91 -19.48
CA LEU A 456 9.79 13.40 -18.94
C LEU A 456 9.68 11.90 -19.17
N LYS A 457 9.15 11.17 -18.18
CA LYS A 457 8.85 9.74 -18.32
C LYS A 457 7.61 9.35 -17.51
N ILE A 458 6.73 8.56 -18.13
CA ILE A 458 5.73 7.74 -17.43
C ILE A 458 5.93 6.27 -17.83
N GLN A 459 5.96 5.38 -16.86
CA GLN A 459 6.08 3.94 -17.08
C GLN A 459 5.00 3.21 -16.26
N SER A 460 4.21 2.35 -16.91
CA SER A 460 3.31 1.45 -16.18
C SER A 460 4.03 0.21 -15.67
N ASN A 461 3.52 -0.34 -14.57
CA ASN A 461 3.97 -1.59 -13.98
C ASN A 461 2.77 -2.34 -13.39
N SER A 462 3.00 -3.52 -12.79
CA SER A 462 1.92 -4.37 -12.24
C SER A 462 1.07 -3.69 -11.15
N ASP A 463 1.62 -2.67 -10.49
CA ASP A 463 1.02 -2.03 -9.32
C ASP A 463 0.42 -0.65 -9.64
N GLY A 464 0.74 -0.08 -10.81
CA GLY A 464 0.35 1.28 -11.18
C GLY A 464 1.40 1.95 -12.07
N TYR A 465 1.92 3.11 -11.66
CA TYR A 465 2.74 3.97 -12.53
C TYR A 465 3.94 4.59 -11.83
N ALA A 466 5.04 4.73 -12.58
CA ALA A 466 6.22 5.50 -12.23
C ALA A 466 6.28 6.77 -13.08
N CYS A 467 6.48 7.93 -12.46
CA CYS A 467 6.59 9.22 -13.13
C CYS A 467 7.92 9.90 -12.81
N THR A 468 8.61 10.41 -13.83
CA THR A 468 9.84 11.20 -13.69
C THR A 468 9.66 12.53 -14.39
N PHE A 469 10.00 13.62 -13.68
CA PHE A 469 9.93 14.99 -14.19
C PHE A 469 11.28 15.67 -14.01
N GLY A 470 11.94 16.00 -15.12
CA GLY A 470 13.25 16.62 -15.15
C GLY A 470 14.32 15.75 -14.48
N ASN A 471 15.10 16.40 -13.60
CA ASN A 471 16.20 15.79 -12.86
C ASN A 471 15.76 15.29 -11.47
N GLU A 472 14.45 15.16 -11.23
CA GLU A 472 13.96 14.62 -9.97
C GLU A 472 13.97 13.09 -9.98
N GLU A 473 13.93 12.49 -8.78
CA GLU A 473 13.76 11.04 -8.64
C GLU A 473 12.44 10.57 -9.27
N ALA A 474 12.44 9.33 -9.77
CA ALA A 474 11.21 8.68 -10.19
C ALA A 474 10.27 8.49 -8.99
N ILE A 475 8.99 8.78 -9.20
CA ILE A 475 7.95 8.68 -8.18
C ILE A 475 6.93 7.62 -8.57
N THR A 476 6.74 6.65 -7.70
CA THR A 476 5.65 5.65 -7.77
C THR A 476 4.77 5.69 -6.52
N GLY A 477 5.31 6.15 -5.39
CA GLY A 477 4.56 6.23 -4.13
C GLY A 477 3.28 7.08 -4.30
N GLY A 478 2.13 6.46 -4.03
CA GLY A 478 0.83 7.11 -4.20
C GLY A 478 0.22 6.96 -5.60
N PHE A 479 0.95 6.34 -6.54
CA PHE A 479 0.50 6.01 -7.90
C PHE A 479 0.25 4.50 -8.08
N ASP A 480 0.12 3.77 -6.97
CA ASP A 480 -0.13 2.33 -6.91
C ASP A 480 -1.63 2.02 -7.08
N PHE A 481 -2.16 2.33 -8.26
CA PHE A 481 -3.54 2.05 -8.65
C PHE A 481 -3.68 1.92 -10.17
N ALA A 482 -4.69 1.16 -10.61
CA ALA A 482 -5.01 1.03 -12.02
C ALA A 482 -5.85 2.21 -12.53
N LEU A 483 -5.59 2.64 -13.77
CA LEU A 483 -6.42 3.58 -14.52
C LEU A 483 -7.45 2.83 -15.37
N THR A 484 -8.41 2.21 -14.69
CA THR A 484 -9.43 1.36 -15.32
C THR A 484 -10.83 1.58 -14.75
N LYS A 485 -11.04 2.67 -14.02
CA LYS A 485 -12.30 2.95 -13.32
C LYS A 485 -13.36 3.47 -14.29
N VAL A 486 -12.98 4.29 -15.26
CA VAL A 486 -13.89 4.83 -16.28
C VAL A 486 -13.87 3.98 -17.55
N ASP A 487 -12.73 3.85 -18.22
CA ASP A 487 -12.50 2.90 -19.32
C ASP A 487 -11.72 1.68 -18.80
N SER A 488 -12.40 0.57 -18.56
CA SER A 488 -11.76 -0.65 -18.04
C SER A 488 -10.80 -1.31 -19.04
N LYS A 489 -10.89 -0.95 -20.32
CA LYS A 489 -10.19 -1.63 -21.42
C LYS A 489 -9.00 -0.84 -21.94
N ASN A 490 -8.95 0.47 -21.70
CA ASN A 490 -7.92 1.33 -22.26
C ASN A 490 -7.41 2.36 -21.26
N VAL A 491 -6.13 2.69 -21.42
CA VAL A 491 -5.47 3.84 -20.82
C VAL A 491 -5.07 4.80 -21.92
N TYR A 492 -5.31 6.09 -21.71
CA TYR A 492 -4.97 7.14 -22.66
C TYR A 492 -3.72 7.86 -22.20
N VAL A 493 -2.65 7.78 -22.98
CA VAL A 493 -1.33 8.33 -22.63
C VAL A 493 -0.95 9.45 -23.58
N GLY A 494 -0.22 10.46 -23.13
CA GLY A 494 0.23 11.50 -24.04
C GLY A 494 0.78 12.76 -23.39
N MET A 495 0.90 13.80 -24.21
CA MET A 495 1.49 15.09 -23.86
C MET A 495 0.37 16.11 -23.65
N PHE A 496 0.46 16.92 -22.60
CA PHE A 496 -0.56 17.91 -22.29
C PHE A 496 0.00 19.25 -21.84
N ALA A 497 -0.84 20.27 -21.94
CA ALA A 497 -0.65 21.57 -21.30
C ALA A 497 -1.97 22.09 -20.72
N ALA A 498 -1.87 22.87 -19.64
CA ALA A 498 -2.99 23.47 -18.94
C ALA A 498 -2.62 24.88 -18.48
N ARG A 499 -3.56 25.82 -18.67
CA ARG A 499 -3.52 27.18 -18.10
C ARG A 499 -2.22 27.94 -18.37
N ASN A 500 -2.17 28.78 -19.41
CA ASN A 500 -1.04 29.70 -19.64
C ASN A 500 0.34 29.01 -19.68
N ALA A 501 0.39 27.82 -20.27
CA ALA A 501 1.61 27.07 -20.53
C ALA A 501 1.75 26.87 -22.05
N ASP A 502 2.95 27.12 -22.57
CA ASP A 502 3.33 26.89 -23.96
C ASP A 502 4.62 26.08 -23.96
N VAL A 503 4.53 24.88 -24.54
CA VAL A 503 5.57 23.86 -24.45
C VAL A 503 5.72 23.15 -25.78
N THR A 504 6.96 22.96 -26.19
CA THR A 504 7.32 22.12 -27.33
C THR A 504 7.85 20.78 -26.83
N PHE A 505 7.33 19.69 -27.38
CA PHE A 505 7.75 18.32 -27.10
C PHE A 505 8.57 17.74 -28.25
N SER A 506 9.71 17.15 -27.92
CA SER A 506 10.61 16.44 -28.84
C SER A 506 11.03 15.09 -28.25
N ASP A 507 11.72 14.26 -29.05
CA ASP A 507 12.17 12.92 -28.64
C ASP A 507 11.06 12.06 -28.01
N ILE A 508 9.84 12.21 -28.54
CA ILE A 508 8.66 11.50 -28.05
C ILE A 508 8.77 10.03 -28.45
N LYS A 509 8.79 9.14 -27.46
CA LYS A 509 8.86 7.70 -27.65
C LYS A 509 7.84 6.99 -26.77
N LEU A 510 7.01 6.17 -27.39
CA LEU A 510 6.08 5.27 -26.71
C LEU A 510 6.51 3.82 -26.98
N VAL A 511 6.75 3.05 -25.94
CA VAL A 511 6.99 1.61 -26.00
C VAL A 511 5.81 0.92 -25.33
N VAL A 512 5.14 0.00 -26.02
CA VAL A 512 4.06 -0.84 -25.49
C VAL A 512 4.47 -2.30 -25.62
N ASP A 513 4.40 -3.04 -24.51
CA ASP A 513 4.80 -4.45 -24.42
C ASP A 513 6.18 -4.73 -25.05
N GLY A 514 7.14 -3.84 -24.75
CA GLY A 514 8.52 -3.92 -25.24
C GLY A 514 8.73 -3.50 -26.71
N LYS A 515 7.66 -3.09 -27.42
CA LYS A 515 7.74 -2.64 -28.82
C LYS A 515 7.49 -1.14 -28.92
N GLU A 516 8.39 -0.44 -29.62
CA GLU A 516 8.21 0.98 -29.91
C GLU A 516 7.04 1.18 -30.88
N VAL A 517 6.08 2.02 -30.51
CA VAL A 517 4.91 2.34 -31.33
C VAL A 517 5.33 3.38 -32.37
N THR A 518 5.16 3.03 -33.64
CA THR A 518 5.44 3.90 -34.79
C THR A 518 4.22 4.00 -35.69
N ALA A 519 4.21 4.97 -36.61
CA ALA A 519 3.09 5.18 -37.54
C ALA A 519 2.74 3.93 -38.40
N SER A 520 3.70 3.03 -38.64
CA SER A 520 3.44 1.77 -39.33
C SER A 520 2.74 0.73 -38.46
N LEU A 521 2.96 0.74 -37.14
CA LEU A 521 2.34 -0.18 -36.18
C LEU A 521 0.98 0.32 -35.69
N ALA A 522 0.74 1.64 -35.73
CA ALA A 522 -0.55 2.24 -35.37
C ALA A 522 -1.69 1.93 -36.37
N ASN A 523 -1.36 1.43 -37.57
CA ASN A 523 -2.32 1.06 -38.61
C ASN A 523 -2.60 -0.45 -38.69
N GLU A 524 -2.04 -1.28 -37.80
CA GLU A 524 -2.50 -2.66 -37.69
C GLU A 524 -3.88 -2.67 -37.02
N PRO A 525 -4.88 -3.38 -37.58
CA PRO A 525 -6.17 -3.53 -36.92
C PRO A 525 -5.95 -4.12 -35.53
N GLU A 526 -6.73 -3.67 -34.54
CA GLU A 526 -6.80 -4.29 -33.22
C GLU A 526 -6.76 -5.82 -33.38
N MET A 527 -5.80 -6.47 -32.73
CA MET A 527 -5.68 -7.93 -32.77
C MET A 527 -7.05 -8.55 -32.45
N PRO A 528 -7.57 -9.49 -33.25
CA PRO A 528 -8.78 -10.19 -32.90
C PRO A 528 -8.50 -11.01 -31.65
N LYS A 529 -9.14 -10.67 -30.53
CA LYS A 529 -9.42 -11.60 -29.45
C LYS A 529 -10.89 -11.95 -29.56
N ASP A 530 -11.19 -13.06 -30.21
CA ASP A 530 -12.38 -13.88 -29.98
C ASP A 530 -12.20 -15.20 -30.75
N ASP A 531 -11.83 -16.26 -30.01
CA ASP A 531 -12.21 -17.63 -30.36
C ASP A 531 -13.00 -18.18 -29.16
N VAL A 532 -14.15 -17.55 -28.90
CA VAL A 532 -15.21 -18.17 -28.13
C VAL A 532 -15.89 -19.15 -29.07
N ASN A 533 -15.55 -20.43 -28.87
CA ASN A 533 -16.21 -21.56 -29.49
C ASN A 533 -17.73 -21.43 -29.25
N LYS A 534 -18.48 -21.03 -30.29
CA LYS A 534 -19.94 -21.04 -30.32
C LYS A 534 -20.38 -22.51 -30.24
N GLY A 535 -20.76 -22.94 -29.05
CA GLY A 535 -21.59 -24.13 -28.89
C GLY A 535 -22.93 -23.87 -29.58
N GLU A 536 -23.20 -24.66 -30.62
CA GLU A 536 -24.52 -24.75 -31.21
C GLU A 536 -25.49 -25.32 -30.16
N GLU A 537 -26.57 -24.57 -29.90
CA GLU A 537 -27.78 -25.10 -29.29
C GLU A 537 -28.30 -26.24 -30.16
N THR A 538 -28.27 -27.46 -29.63
CA THR A 538 -29.14 -28.53 -30.09
C THR A 538 -29.88 -29.14 -28.90
N GLU A 539 -31.16 -29.38 -29.18
CA GLU A 539 -32.25 -29.65 -28.26
C GLU A 539 -32.03 -30.89 -27.38
N VAL A 540 -32.64 -30.86 -26.20
CA VAL A 540 -32.82 -32.01 -25.32
C VAL A 540 -33.84 -32.98 -25.94
N PRO A 541 -33.54 -34.29 -25.96
CA PRO A 541 -34.55 -35.29 -25.63
C PRO A 541 -34.14 -36.16 -24.44
N LYS A 542 -35.19 -36.63 -23.75
CA LYS A 542 -35.19 -37.45 -22.54
C LYS A 542 -34.89 -38.94 -22.81
N ASP A 543 -34.74 -39.65 -21.69
CA ASP A 543 -34.81 -41.12 -21.49
C ASP A 543 -33.56 -41.87 -21.98
N ASP A 544 -33.02 -42.93 -21.36
CA ASP A 544 -33.36 -43.74 -20.19
C ASP A 544 -32.14 -44.67 -19.94
N VAL A 545 -31.89 -45.02 -18.67
CA VAL A 545 -31.52 -46.37 -18.16
C VAL A 545 -30.21 -47.10 -18.60
N ASN A 546 -29.45 -47.54 -17.57
CA ASN A 546 -28.54 -48.71 -17.50
C ASN A 546 -27.21 -48.66 -18.27
N LYS A 547 -26.12 -49.35 -17.89
CA LYS A 547 -25.59 -50.07 -16.71
C LYS A 547 -24.28 -50.70 -17.24
N ASP A 548 -23.28 -50.85 -16.36
CA ASP A 548 -22.19 -51.85 -16.46
C ASP A 548 -21.21 -51.63 -17.66
N GLU A 549 -19.92 -51.94 -17.67
CA GLU A 549 -18.99 -52.62 -16.78
C GLU A 549 -17.56 -52.39 -17.36
N GLU A 550 -16.56 -52.45 -16.48
CA GLU A 550 -15.22 -53.07 -16.66
C GLU A 550 -14.15 -52.59 -17.69
N THR A 551 -13.02 -52.15 -17.09
CA THR A 551 -11.60 -52.54 -17.29
C THR A 551 -10.98 -52.65 -18.69
N GLU A 552 -9.83 -52.01 -18.89
CA GLU A 552 -8.51 -52.68 -18.94
C GLU A 552 -7.33 -51.68 -19.14
N THR A 553 -6.24 -51.93 -18.41
CA THR A 553 -4.87 -51.41 -18.59
C THR A 553 -4.13 -52.11 -19.74
N PRO A 554 -3.05 -51.51 -20.29
CA PRO A 554 -1.67 -52.03 -20.05
C PRO A 554 -0.59 -50.92 -19.90
N LYS A 555 0.33 -50.98 -18.92
CA LYS A 555 1.74 -51.49 -18.94
C LYS A 555 2.57 -51.00 -20.15
N ASP A 556 3.52 -50.09 -19.99
CA ASP A 556 4.89 -50.17 -19.40
C ASP A 556 5.91 -50.81 -20.35
N ASP A 557 6.98 -50.06 -20.67
CA ASP A 557 8.31 -50.53 -21.06
C ASP A 557 9.30 -49.37 -20.97
N GLY A 558 10.32 -49.52 -20.12
CA GLY A 558 11.40 -48.56 -19.92
C GLY A 558 12.62 -48.79 -20.81
N ASN A 559 13.59 -47.87 -20.75
CA ASN A 559 15.00 -48.25 -20.88
C ASN A 559 15.95 -47.21 -20.24
N LYS A 560 17.06 -47.73 -19.73
CA LYS A 560 18.19 -47.11 -19.01
C LYS A 560 19.21 -46.45 -19.95
N GLY A 561 20.03 -45.57 -19.38
CA GLY A 561 21.37 -45.21 -19.87
C GLY A 561 22.14 -44.37 -18.84
N GLU A 562 23.23 -44.92 -18.30
CA GLU A 562 24.20 -44.35 -17.34
C GLU A 562 25.35 -43.55 -18.03
N GLU A 563 26.23 -43.00 -17.16
CA GLU A 563 27.62 -42.51 -17.36
C GLU A 563 27.77 -41.01 -17.73
N THR A 564 28.68 -40.20 -17.17
CA THR A 564 29.91 -40.39 -16.37
C THR A 564 30.37 -39.04 -15.75
N GLU A 565 31.11 -39.08 -14.63
CA GLU A 565 31.99 -38.01 -14.09
C GLU A 565 33.25 -37.84 -14.99
N THR A 566 34.15 -36.83 -14.99
CA THR A 566 34.83 -36.02 -13.94
C THR A 566 35.68 -34.89 -14.64
N PRO A 567 36.62 -34.12 -14.03
CA PRO A 567 36.65 -32.65 -14.05
C PRO A 567 37.90 -32.01 -14.73
N LYS A 568 37.99 -30.67 -14.77
CA LYS A 568 39.28 -29.94 -14.81
C LYS A 568 39.24 -28.58 -14.09
N ASP A 569 40.33 -28.35 -13.37
CA ASP A 569 40.75 -27.18 -12.62
C ASP A 569 40.90 -25.89 -13.47
N ASP A 570 40.82 -24.73 -12.82
CA ASP A 570 41.89 -23.75 -12.95
C ASP A 570 41.97 -22.76 -11.77
N VAL A 571 43.22 -22.41 -11.47
CA VAL A 571 43.73 -21.64 -10.34
C VAL A 571 44.10 -20.22 -10.78
N ASN A 572 43.78 -19.20 -9.98
CA ASN A 572 44.58 -17.98 -9.71
C ASN A 572 43.78 -17.12 -8.70
N LYS A 573 44.18 -16.86 -7.45
CA LYS A 573 45.40 -16.29 -6.84
C LYS A 573 45.63 -14.79 -7.15
N VAL A 574 45.41 -13.99 -6.10
CA VAL A 574 46.06 -12.71 -5.65
C VAL A 574 45.97 -11.49 -6.60
N GLU A 575 45.39 -10.37 -6.14
CA GLU A 575 46.17 -9.32 -5.48
C GLU A 575 45.31 -8.23 -4.83
N GLU A 576 45.83 -7.82 -3.68
CA GLU A 576 45.41 -6.84 -2.70
C GLU A 576 46.06 -5.51 -3.09
N VAL A 577 45.32 -4.39 -3.05
CA VAL A 577 45.93 -3.05 -3.03
C VAL A 577 45.15 -2.17 -2.05
N GLU A 578 45.78 -1.90 -0.91
CA GLU A 578 45.47 -0.81 0.00
C GLU A 578 45.95 0.56 -0.56
N ALA A 579 45.22 1.62 -0.21
CA ALA A 579 45.71 2.97 0.16
C ALA A 579 44.51 3.96 0.09
N SER A 580 43.88 4.33 1.21
CA SER A 580 44.25 5.41 2.14
C SER A 580 44.19 6.84 1.54
N ASN A 581 43.25 7.67 1.99
CA ASN A 581 43.52 8.89 2.79
C ASN A 581 42.29 9.80 2.95
N ASP A 582 41.78 9.84 4.18
CA ASP A 582 41.68 10.99 5.09
C ASP A 582 41.04 12.34 4.69
N ASN A 583 40.05 12.66 5.53
CA ASN A 583 39.77 13.93 6.23
C ASN A 583 39.15 15.11 5.46
N VAL A 584 38.03 15.64 5.97
CA VAL A 584 38.01 16.86 6.82
C VAL A 584 36.62 17.03 7.50
N ASP A 585 36.67 17.24 8.82
CA ASP A 585 35.64 17.74 9.72
C ASP A 585 35.01 19.10 9.30
N ASN A 586 33.71 19.28 9.55
CA ASN A 586 33.29 20.49 10.27
C ASN A 586 31.89 20.38 10.90
N ALA A 587 31.85 20.57 12.22
CA ALA A 587 30.65 20.78 13.00
C ALA A 587 30.28 22.27 13.05
N LYS A 588 28.99 22.62 12.93
CA LYS A 588 28.42 23.74 13.70
C LYS A 588 26.90 23.67 13.88
N LYS A 589 26.53 24.04 15.11
CA LYS A 589 25.25 24.03 15.81
C LYS A 589 24.20 25.04 15.33
N THR A 590 22.95 24.67 15.66
CA THR A 590 21.80 25.47 16.17
C THR A 590 21.12 26.51 15.26
N GLU A 591 19.82 26.36 15.03
CA GLU A 591 18.74 27.02 15.81
C GLU A 591 17.35 26.48 15.43
N ALA A 592 16.46 26.38 16.42
CA ALA A 592 15.06 25.98 16.28
C ALA A 592 14.15 27.22 16.31
N PRO A 593 13.01 27.24 15.58
CA PRO A 593 11.91 28.13 15.90
C PRO A 593 10.72 27.43 16.54
N LYS A 594 10.10 28.21 17.42
CA LYS A 594 8.95 27.94 18.28
C LYS A 594 7.67 27.65 17.49
N ASN A 595 6.99 26.59 17.91
CA ASN A 595 5.59 26.52 18.33
C ASN A 595 4.61 27.56 17.75
N ASN A 596 3.64 27.11 16.95
CA ASN A 596 2.33 27.76 16.94
C ASN A 596 1.21 26.71 16.81
N LYS A 597 0.40 26.62 17.87
CA LYS A 597 -0.86 25.88 17.92
C LYS A 597 -1.89 26.61 17.05
N ASN A 598 -2.67 25.85 16.30
CA ASN A 598 -4.13 25.98 16.15
C ASN A 598 -4.59 25.09 14.99
N ASN A 599 -5.26 23.99 15.30
CA ASN A 599 -6.34 23.44 14.49
C ASN A 599 -7.11 22.45 15.36
N GLU A 600 -8.17 22.97 15.99
CA GLU A 600 -9.27 22.16 16.51
C GLU A 600 -10.04 21.60 15.31
N GLN A 601 -10.01 20.28 15.15
CA GLN A 601 -10.98 19.60 14.29
C GLN A 601 -11.97 18.83 15.16
N VAL A 602 -13.23 19.10 14.84
CA VAL A 602 -14.47 18.68 15.46
C VAL A 602 -14.60 17.16 15.42
N ILE A 603 -14.60 16.51 16.59
CA ILE A 603 -15.02 15.12 16.74
C ILE A 603 -16.49 15.09 17.15
N SER A 604 -17.31 14.52 16.28
CA SER A 604 -18.73 14.22 16.53
C SER A 604 -18.86 13.09 17.53
N ASN A 605 -19.24 13.43 18.77
CA ASN A 605 -19.63 12.45 19.79
C ASN A 605 -21.03 11.93 19.50
N ASN A 606 -21.15 10.63 19.23
CA ASN A 606 -22.42 9.91 19.32
C ASN A 606 -22.28 8.83 20.41
N SER A 607 -22.62 9.18 21.65
CA SER A 607 -22.64 8.25 22.78
C SER A 607 -24.05 8.18 23.38
N ASN A 608 -24.70 7.04 23.17
CA ASN A 608 -25.91 6.67 23.89
C ASN A 608 -25.67 5.32 24.57
N LYS A 609 -25.14 5.35 25.81
CA LYS A 609 -25.18 4.21 26.73
C LYS A 609 -25.51 4.71 28.14
N SER A 610 -26.63 4.20 28.65
CA SER A 610 -27.18 4.42 29.98
C SER A 610 -26.22 4.00 31.10
N VAL A 611 -25.93 4.90 32.04
CA VAL A 611 -25.23 4.58 33.29
C VAL A 611 -26.27 4.21 34.36
N LYS A 612 -26.14 3.01 34.95
CA LYS A 612 -26.87 2.62 36.17
C LYS A 612 -26.18 3.26 37.39
N THR A 613 -26.95 3.96 38.21
CA THR A 613 -26.50 4.56 39.47
C THR A 613 -26.28 3.51 40.57
N ALA A 614 -25.22 3.67 41.37
CA ALA A 614 -24.89 2.82 42.52
C ALA A 614 -25.82 3.03 43.73
N ASP A 615 -25.94 1.99 44.56
CA ASP A 615 -26.83 1.88 45.73
C ASP A 615 -26.46 2.88 46.86
N PRO A 616 -27.41 3.68 47.38
CA PRO A 616 -27.22 4.64 48.47
C PRO A 616 -26.60 4.05 49.75
N ALA A 617 -26.74 2.74 50.01
CA ALA A 617 -26.19 2.10 51.20
C ALA A 617 -24.65 2.08 51.25
N MET A 618 -23.98 1.99 50.08
CA MET A 618 -22.51 2.02 50.01
C MET A 618 -21.93 3.40 50.32
N ILE A 619 -22.64 4.47 49.94
CA ILE A 619 -22.19 5.85 50.11
C ILE A 619 -22.20 6.22 51.60
N ILE A 620 -23.20 5.75 52.35
CA ILE A 620 -23.30 5.99 53.80
C ILE A 620 -22.18 5.26 54.56
N GLY A 621 -21.79 4.05 54.13
CA GLY A 621 -20.67 3.30 54.72
C GLY A 621 -19.33 4.01 54.55
N TYR A 622 -19.06 4.58 53.38
CA TYR A 622 -17.81 5.29 53.09
C TYR A 622 -17.69 6.60 53.88
N ILE A 623 -18.80 7.31 54.08
CA ILE A 623 -18.82 8.57 54.85
C ILE A 623 -18.57 8.31 56.35
N MET A 624 -19.09 7.21 56.89
CA MET A 624 -18.87 6.81 58.30
C MET A 624 -17.41 6.44 58.58
N ILE A 625 -16.76 5.73 57.65
CA ILE A 625 -15.34 5.35 57.78
C ILE A 625 -14.42 6.58 57.73
N LEU A 626 -14.72 7.54 56.85
CA LEU A 626 -13.95 8.79 56.76
C LEU A 626 -14.13 9.68 58.00
N ALA A 627 -15.33 9.73 58.59
CA ALA A 627 -15.59 10.47 59.82
C ALA A 627 -14.87 9.87 61.04
N PHE A 628 -14.75 8.54 61.11
CA PHE A 628 -14.03 7.84 62.19
C PHE A 628 -12.51 8.03 62.08
N CYS A 629 -11.97 8.04 60.85
CA CYS A 629 -10.55 8.33 60.61
C CYS A 629 -10.19 9.78 60.97
N ALA A 630 -11.07 10.75 60.67
CA ALA A 630 -10.86 12.16 61.00
C ALA A 630 -10.85 12.43 62.51
N THR A 631 -11.70 11.75 63.28
CA THR A 631 -11.76 11.87 64.75
C THR A 631 -10.57 11.20 65.44
N ALA A 632 -10.08 10.08 64.92
CA ALA A 632 -8.85 9.44 65.40
C ALA A 632 -7.61 10.34 65.18
N LEU A 633 -7.53 11.01 64.02
CA LEU A 633 -6.47 11.98 63.70
C LEU A 633 -6.53 13.25 64.60
N ALA A 634 -7.72 13.73 64.96
CA ALA A 634 -7.87 14.88 65.86
C ALA A 634 -7.49 14.56 67.32
N SER A 635 -7.76 13.35 67.81
CA SER A 635 -7.39 12.94 69.18
C SER A 635 -5.88 12.74 69.37
N SER A 636 -5.17 12.29 68.32
CA SER A 636 -3.72 12.09 68.35
C SER A 636 -2.94 13.41 68.38
N ARG A 637 -3.48 14.50 67.81
CA ARG A 637 -2.87 15.84 67.89
C ARG A 637 -2.99 16.49 69.27
N LYS A 638 -4.01 16.15 70.07
CA LYS A 638 -4.17 16.70 71.45
C LYS A 638 -3.27 16.03 72.49
N LYS A 639 -2.83 14.78 72.26
CA LYS A 639 -1.90 14.06 73.17
C LYS A 639 -0.41 14.30 72.89
N ALA A 640 -0.06 14.95 71.78
CA ALA A 640 1.34 15.30 71.45
C ALA A 640 1.78 16.68 72.01
N LYS A 641 0.97 17.32 72.86
CA LYS A 641 1.25 18.63 73.49
C LYS A 641 1.25 18.58 75.03
N LYS A 642 1.41 17.40 75.63
CA LYS A 642 1.61 17.24 77.08
C LYS A 642 2.66 16.19 77.37
#